data_AF-A0A3N1TV74-F1
#
_entry.id   AF-A0A3N1TV74-F1
#
_cell.length_a   1.000
_cell.length_b   1.000
_cell.length_c   1.000
_cell.angle_alpha   90.00
_cell.angle_beta   90.00
_cell.angle_gamma   90.00
#
_symmetry.space_group_name_H-M   'P 1'
#
loop_
_entity.id
_entity.type
_entity.pdbx_description
1 polymer ?
#
loop_
_entity_poly.entity_id
_entity_poly.type
_entity_poly.pdbx_seq_one_letter_code
_entity_poly.pdbx_strand_id
1 'polypeptide(L)'
;MRRVCLTLPTNRPCAETIAAVAAEAAHGARHFGVEVHLLILDSSDAPVLAGHRAAVSGLPRESGVVVHHLDEAQQRTFLREVATRSGVAAADRVVDLMLPDRVSYGACTNRAFLIAEALGCESVHRRDSDSRYQSLEGEPVFPLHQELASLGRRAADVASLVSRSRLDPAYAHRPVAMAGGSFIGEMSVDVEEIRRLDPAVHHDLVGLSVPDGCPEIWRRKLIEESFRGAGTTPFTTDLTTLTRVAPSRVDMCNIAFDSQVYGAVPLPPATDTIGSDYFLIHLVHDARLPGVLHNRHIVNYHTGERRTGAGFVAYQVRLAKFLLSMPYFNAVYAAAAAAGDTLLDPAGRVRACAVAALVRDSTRLDPAGNAGRFDLIERSYRALGGRYTAVAEALAERRGQLLDEARADMEDFAVLIDAWEPLVRAAGRAGIDTGTGTNTGTGTGTGSETPQPGTAHTVTLSYAGGEERRGPVTMGQANMIRCILRDEPLHINNHDVWPVPAGTAPEQVLDALRTLVVRHEALRTTFPEPADGASRIQVVAAEGDFTVRVLDHEEFGTEPARYAETVARRARAGRFRLDRDFPLRITLLTLRGAPAFVSLSSSHAVTDGSALAVLREEWLGLLAGAELPPVEALTPLDLAAEEATPAGLRRSEASLRYWQRTIGTGPQEMFAEPRATRTDGQQPQLTLRSLRGARALAQVAKRTGSPSPTVLLTAWCTLVAHRAGQSTCVAAAPLSNRSRPGLARSVNTLSQDALLSLDVRGLSFDAVLRKAWGAALSAYRHSQFDSVRLWEAIEATTFERGSHFARDVVFNDVSVLTDARGPATGQDARDARDAELDLDWGPVQVLPTRLLCFAYRTAPLLHLGMWADPALFPREEAEAFLTGLVALLEAAAYEDVPLASLTQVTGVRPAGRDGDWRQVDGCWTSPLAVAGALSGALGGLPVHVGTAEDSAHAPGGDRAPAGLTAFIASGGAPLTPADAHTALMDVISGPGPSGLLAPARYVIVHDPPAAPGDSPAWLRQRILMEGNGRHRPTRDDH
;
A
#
# COMPACT_ATOMS: atom_id res chain seq x y z
N MET A 1 -29.18 14.29 -22.90
CA MET A 1 -28.19 13.22 -22.77
C MET A 1 -26.92 13.86 -22.25
N ARG A 2 -26.28 13.34 -21.20
CA ARG A 2 -25.05 13.92 -20.65
C ARG A 2 -23.94 13.81 -21.70
N ARG A 3 -23.22 14.90 -21.95
CA ARG A 3 -22.06 14.92 -22.86
C ARG A 3 -20.77 14.82 -22.06
N VAL A 4 -19.85 14.00 -22.53
CA VAL A 4 -18.53 13.81 -21.90
C VAL A 4 -17.44 13.83 -22.98
N CYS A 5 -16.28 14.39 -22.66
CA CYS A 5 -15.16 14.47 -23.58
C CYS A 5 -14.11 13.40 -23.21
N LEU A 6 -13.87 12.44 -24.10
CA LEU A 6 -12.74 11.52 -23.99
C LEU A 6 -11.63 12.03 -24.92
N THR A 7 -10.55 12.56 -24.36
CA THR A 7 -9.50 13.24 -25.13
C THR A 7 -8.21 12.42 -25.24
N LEU A 8 -7.64 12.45 -26.46
CA LEU A 8 -6.37 11.85 -26.82
C LEU A 8 -5.48 12.92 -27.50
N PRO A 9 -4.62 13.61 -26.75
CA PRO A 9 -3.58 14.45 -27.34
C PRO A 9 -2.46 13.60 -27.96
N THR A 10 -1.98 14.00 -29.13
CA THR A 10 -0.87 13.33 -29.81
C THR A 10 0.01 14.28 -30.63
N ASN A 11 1.29 13.96 -30.71
CA ASN A 11 2.29 14.59 -31.56
C ASN A 11 3.21 13.54 -32.22
N ARG A 12 2.78 12.27 -32.24
CA ARG A 12 3.57 11.10 -32.63
C ARG A 12 2.66 9.97 -33.12
N PRO A 13 3.18 8.96 -33.85
CA PRO A 13 2.38 7.85 -34.34
C PRO A 13 1.65 7.09 -33.22
N CYS A 14 0.31 7.02 -33.29
CA CYS A 14 -0.51 6.31 -32.30
C CYS A 14 -1.82 5.74 -32.85
N ALA A 15 -1.81 5.26 -34.10
CA ALA A 15 -3.01 4.74 -34.77
C ALA A 15 -3.73 3.61 -33.99
N GLU A 16 -2.97 2.72 -33.34
CA GLU A 16 -3.54 1.66 -32.49
C GLU A 16 -4.26 2.23 -31.27
N THR A 17 -3.67 3.25 -30.64
CA THR A 17 -4.25 3.92 -29.47
C THR A 17 -5.53 4.67 -29.85
N ILE A 18 -5.59 5.29 -31.04
CA ILE A 18 -6.82 5.91 -31.57
C ILE A 18 -7.96 4.88 -31.61
N ALA A 19 -7.69 3.68 -32.15
CA ALA A 19 -8.69 2.61 -32.21
C ALA A 19 -9.09 2.11 -30.81
N ALA A 20 -8.13 1.98 -29.89
CA ALA A 20 -8.39 1.55 -28.52
C ALA A 20 -9.26 2.56 -27.74
N VAL A 21 -8.97 3.86 -27.84
CA VAL A 21 -9.75 4.92 -27.19
C VAL A 21 -11.15 5.06 -27.82
N ALA A 22 -11.29 4.80 -29.13
CA ALA A 22 -12.61 4.70 -29.75
C ALA A 22 -13.45 3.53 -29.20
N ALA A 23 -12.83 2.39 -28.93
CA ALA A 23 -13.50 1.26 -28.28
C ALA A 23 -13.94 1.61 -26.83
N GLU A 24 -13.10 2.34 -26.09
CA GLU A 24 -13.46 2.88 -24.77
C GLU A 24 -14.66 3.84 -24.86
N ALA A 25 -14.67 4.76 -25.84
CA ALA A 25 -15.79 5.68 -26.05
C ALA A 25 -17.10 4.93 -26.33
N ALA A 26 -17.05 3.90 -27.18
CA ALA A 26 -18.20 3.05 -27.48
C ALA A 26 -18.70 2.31 -26.23
N HIS A 27 -17.78 1.82 -25.38
CA HIS A 27 -18.12 1.23 -24.09
C HIS A 27 -18.87 2.21 -23.18
N GLY A 28 -18.37 3.44 -23.07
CA GLY A 28 -19.01 4.50 -22.29
C GLY A 28 -20.43 4.82 -22.76
N ALA A 29 -20.61 5.01 -24.07
CA ALA A 29 -21.91 5.30 -24.67
C ALA A 29 -22.94 4.18 -24.42
N ARG A 30 -22.53 2.91 -24.63
CA ARG A 30 -23.40 1.74 -24.47
C ARG A 30 -23.85 1.50 -23.03
N HIS A 31 -22.96 1.68 -22.06
CA HIS A 31 -23.23 1.29 -20.67
C HIS A 31 -23.83 2.40 -19.81
N PHE A 32 -23.62 3.67 -20.16
CA PHE A 32 -24.01 4.80 -19.31
C PHE A 32 -25.04 5.74 -19.95
N GLY A 33 -25.44 5.51 -21.20
CA GLY A 33 -26.41 6.37 -21.88
C GLY A 33 -25.93 7.82 -22.00
N VAL A 34 -24.62 8.01 -22.22
CA VAL A 34 -23.97 9.32 -22.41
C VAL A 34 -23.54 9.49 -23.85
N GLU A 35 -23.46 10.73 -24.31
CA GLU A 35 -22.86 11.08 -25.60
C GLU A 35 -21.37 11.35 -25.38
N VAL A 36 -20.52 10.46 -25.91
CA VAL A 36 -19.06 10.55 -25.77
C VAL A 36 -18.47 11.29 -26.96
N HIS A 37 -17.91 12.47 -26.70
CA HIS A 37 -17.12 13.22 -27.66
C HIS A 37 -15.67 12.74 -27.60
N LEU A 38 -15.26 11.91 -28.55
CA LEU A 38 -13.86 11.49 -28.70
C LEU A 38 -13.07 12.63 -29.35
N LEU A 39 -12.23 13.32 -28.57
CA LEU A 39 -11.45 14.48 -29.02
C LEU A 39 -9.97 14.12 -29.22
N ILE A 40 -9.55 14.04 -30.48
CA ILE A 40 -8.15 13.81 -30.87
C ILE A 40 -7.52 15.15 -31.24
N LEU A 41 -6.56 15.61 -30.42
CA LEU A 41 -5.78 16.81 -30.67
C LEU A 41 -4.44 16.42 -31.28
N ASP A 42 -4.26 16.70 -32.56
CA ASP A 42 -3.12 16.19 -33.33
C ASP A 42 -2.16 17.32 -33.74
N SER A 43 -1.00 17.34 -33.08
CA SER A 43 0.13 18.22 -33.37
C SER A 43 1.27 17.46 -34.07
N SER A 44 0.96 16.34 -34.75
CA SER A 44 1.96 15.56 -35.48
C SER A 44 2.30 16.19 -36.84
N ASP A 45 3.44 15.81 -37.42
CA ASP A 45 3.81 16.22 -38.77
C ASP A 45 2.86 15.65 -39.84
N ALA A 46 2.94 16.17 -41.07
CA ALA A 46 1.99 15.84 -42.13
C ALA A 46 1.89 14.32 -42.44
N PRO A 47 3.00 13.54 -42.50
CA PRO A 47 2.93 12.10 -42.68
C PRO A 47 2.17 11.36 -41.56
N VAL A 48 2.47 11.69 -40.30
CA VAL A 48 1.83 11.03 -39.16
C VAL A 48 0.36 11.44 -39.05
N LEU A 49 0.04 12.72 -39.27
CA LEU A 49 -1.33 13.25 -39.33
C LEU A 49 -2.17 12.53 -40.39
N ALA A 50 -1.61 12.27 -41.58
CA ALA A 50 -2.29 11.48 -42.61
C ALA A 50 -2.62 10.06 -42.14
N GLY A 51 -1.69 9.40 -41.44
CA GLY A 51 -1.91 8.09 -40.84
C GLY A 51 -3.01 8.10 -39.79
N HIS A 52 -3.05 9.12 -38.92
CA HIS A 52 -4.12 9.29 -37.94
C HIS A 52 -5.47 9.55 -38.60
N ARG A 53 -5.55 10.37 -39.66
CA ARG A 53 -6.79 10.61 -40.42
C ARG A 53 -7.34 9.32 -41.02
N ALA A 54 -6.46 8.46 -41.54
CA ALA A 54 -6.84 7.15 -42.04
C ALA A 54 -7.38 6.24 -40.92
N ALA A 55 -6.72 6.22 -39.76
CA ALA A 55 -7.18 5.47 -38.59
C ALA A 55 -8.56 5.95 -38.10
N VAL A 56 -8.77 7.26 -38.00
CA VAL A 56 -10.06 7.87 -37.62
C VAL A 56 -11.16 7.54 -38.63
N SER A 57 -10.86 7.63 -39.92
CA SER A 57 -11.82 7.31 -40.99
C SER A 57 -12.23 5.83 -41.00
N GLY A 58 -11.37 4.95 -40.50
CA GLY A 58 -11.60 3.52 -40.37
C GLY A 58 -12.34 3.09 -39.11
N LEU A 59 -12.64 4.01 -38.19
CA LEU A 59 -13.34 3.68 -36.94
C LEU A 59 -14.78 3.22 -37.20
N PRO A 60 -15.28 2.19 -36.48
CA PRO A 60 -16.69 1.82 -36.51
C PRO A 60 -17.59 2.99 -36.08
N ARG A 61 -18.74 3.14 -36.75
CA ARG A 61 -19.77 4.11 -36.33
C ARG A 61 -20.57 3.52 -35.17
N GLU A 62 -20.54 4.20 -34.03
CA GLU A 62 -21.21 3.79 -32.79
C GLU A 62 -22.23 4.85 -32.37
N SER A 63 -23.43 4.42 -31.98
CA SER A 63 -24.48 5.33 -31.53
C SER A 63 -24.06 5.97 -30.20
N GLY A 64 -24.11 7.30 -30.11
CA GLY A 64 -23.67 8.05 -28.94
C GLY A 64 -22.17 8.34 -28.88
N VAL A 65 -21.39 8.05 -29.93
CA VAL A 65 -19.99 8.47 -30.04
C VAL A 65 -19.83 9.50 -31.17
N VAL A 66 -19.23 10.65 -30.86
CA VAL A 66 -18.92 11.72 -31.83
C VAL A 66 -17.42 11.95 -31.85
N VAL A 67 -16.78 11.72 -33.00
CA VAL A 67 -15.31 11.83 -33.14
C VAL A 67 -14.93 13.20 -33.70
N HIS A 68 -14.03 13.89 -33.00
CA HIS A 68 -13.43 15.16 -33.38
C HIS A 68 -11.93 14.96 -33.57
N HIS A 69 -11.43 15.10 -34.79
CA HIS A 69 -10.00 15.06 -35.08
C HIS A 69 -9.54 16.42 -35.57
N LEU A 70 -8.81 17.14 -34.73
CA LEU A 70 -8.40 18.51 -34.99
C LEU A 70 -6.88 18.56 -35.19
N ASP A 71 -6.45 18.98 -36.37
CA ASP A 71 -5.06 19.33 -36.60
C ASP A 71 -4.71 20.66 -35.91
N GLU A 72 -3.41 20.96 -35.81
CA GLU A 72 -2.95 22.16 -35.11
C GLU A 72 -3.49 23.47 -35.71
N ALA A 73 -3.71 23.53 -37.03
CA ALA A 73 -4.24 24.74 -37.68
C ALA A 73 -5.70 24.99 -37.28
N GLN A 74 -6.50 23.92 -37.21
CA GLN A 74 -7.88 23.98 -36.70
C GLN A 74 -7.91 24.38 -35.22
N GLN A 75 -7.03 23.79 -34.41
CA GLN A 75 -6.90 24.15 -32.99
C GLN A 75 -6.52 25.63 -32.81
N ARG A 76 -5.56 26.15 -33.60
CA ARG A 76 -5.15 27.56 -33.58
C ARG A 76 -6.27 28.50 -33.98
N THR A 77 -7.04 28.11 -35.00
CA THR A 77 -8.21 28.88 -35.47
C THR A 77 -9.26 29.00 -34.37
N PHE A 78 -9.60 27.87 -33.74
CA PHE A 78 -10.52 27.83 -32.60
C PHE A 78 -10.04 28.73 -31.45
N LEU A 79 -8.77 28.61 -31.04
CA LEU A 79 -8.23 29.41 -29.94
C LEU A 79 -8.25 30.91 -30.23
N ARG A 80 -7.90 31.34 -31.45
CA ARG A 80 -7.96 32.76 -31.84
C ARG A 80 -9.38 33.30 -31.83
N GLU A 81 -10.34 32.50 -32.29
CA GLU A 81 -11.77 32.86 -32.26
C GLU A 81 -12.27 33.02 -30.82
N VAL A 82 -11.95 32.06 -29.94
CA VAL A 82 -12.30 32.12 -28.52
C VAL A 82 -11.64 33.30 -27.82
N ALA A 83 -10.33 33.51 -28.03
CA ALA A 83 -9.60 34.62 -27.43
C ALA A 83 -10.16 35.97 -27.90
N THR A 84 -10.44 36.14 -29.19
CA THR A 84 -11.05 37.36 -29.74
C THR A 84 -12.44 37.62 -29.13
N ARG A 85 -13.29 36.58 -29.04
CA ARG A 85 -14.65 36.70 -28.48
C ARG A 85 -14.67 36.94 -26.97
N SER A 86 -13.68 36.42 -26.25
CA SER A 86 -13.58 36.57 -24.80
C SER A 86 -13.28 38.00 -24.36
N GLY A 87 -12.69 38.81 -25.25
CA GLY A 87 -12.28 40.19 -24.93
C GLY A 87 -11.11 40.26 -23.95
N VAL A 88 -10.37 39.17 -23.73
CA VAL A 88 -9.18 39.16 -22.86
C VAL A 88 -8.10 40.10 -23.40
N ALA A 89 -7.42 40.79 -22.48
CA ALA A 89 -6.25 41.59 -22.84
C ALA A 89 -5.12 40.70 -23.37
N ALA A 90 -4.38 41.19 -24.36
CA ALA A 90 -3.29 40.45 -25.01
C ALA A 90 -3.71 39.06 -25.52
N ALA A 91 -4.80 39.01 -26.30
CA ALA A 91 -5.36 37.76 -26.86
C ALA A 91 -4.31 36.88 -27.55
N ASP A 92 -3.37 37.47 -28.31
CA ASP A 92 -2.30 36.70 -28.96
C ASP A 92 -1.39 36.00 -27.94
N ARG A 93 -1.01 36.68 -26.85
CA ARG A 93 -0.21 36.07 -25.76
C ARG A 93 -0.95 34.89 -25.14
N VAL A 94 -2.24 35.02 -24.88
CA VAL A 94 -3.06 33.96 -24.28
C VAL A 94 -3.17 32.75 -25.21
N VAL A 95 -3.27 32.97 -26.53
CA VAL A 95 -3.22 31.90 -27.53
C VAL A 95 -1.86 31.22 -27.51
N ASP A 96 -0.77 31.98 -27.47
CA ASP A 96 0.60 31.45 -27.45
C ASP A 96 0.88 30.61 -26.18
N LEU A 97 0.27 30.94 -25.04
CA LEU A 97 0.34 30.13 -23.82
C LEU A 97 -0.37 28.78 -23.96
N MET A 98 -1.41 28.67 -24.80
CA MET A 98 -2.17 27.43 -25.01
C MET A 98 -1.72 26.64 -26.24
N LEU A 99 -1.00 27.29 -27.15
CA LEU A 99 -0.44 26.68 -28.34
C LEU A 99 0.99 27.18 -28.63
N PRO A 100 1.94 26.94 -27.71
CA PRO A 100 3.33 27.35 -27.90
C PRO A 100 4.01 26.49 -28.97
N ASP A 101 5.07 27.02 -29.59
CA ASP A 101 5.90 26.28 -30.54
C ASP A 101 6.73 25.16 -29.88
N ARG A 102 6.84 25.18 -28.55
CA ARG A 102 7.56 24.20 -27.73
C ARG A 102 6.60 23.23 -27.04
N VAL A 103 7.09 22.05 -26.66
CA VAL A 103 6.25 21.03 -26.01
C VAL A 103 5.73 21.54 -24.67
N SER A 104 4.41 21.48 -24.47
CA SER A 104 3.77 21.80 -23.19
C SER A 104 2.60 20.85 -22.90
N TYR A 105 2.72 20.09 -21.82
CA TYR A 105 1.71 19.11 -21.39
C TYR A 105 0.44 19.80 -20.87
N GLY A 106 0.60 20.88 -20.09
CA GLY A 106 -0.51 21.67 -19.58
C GLY A 106 -1.24 22.44 -20.68
N ALA A 107 -0.52 23.10 -21.60
CA ALA A 107 -1.13 23.83 -22.71
C ALA A 107 -1.97 22.91 -23.61
N CYS A 108 -1.48 21.71 -23.91
CA CYS A 108 -2.23 20.71 -24.67
C CYS A 108 -3.53 20.30 -23.97
N THR A 109 -3.50 20.09 -22.66
CA THR A 109 -4.69 19.71 -21.89
C THR A 109 -5.66 20.89 -21.76
N ASN A 110 -5.17 22.13 -21.65
CA ASN A 110 -5.99 23.35 -21.66
C ASN A 110 -6.78 23.52 -22.96
N ARG A 111 -6.19 23.18 -24.11
CA ARG A 111 -6.91 23.14 -25.39
C ARG A 111 -8.09 22.16 -25.32
N ALA A 112 -7.87 20.96 -24.78
CA ALA A 112 -8.92 19.97 -24.61
C ALA A 112 -10.04 20.47 -23.68
N PHE A 113 -9.70 21.17 -22.61
CA PHE A 113 -10.68 21.77 -21.70
C PHE A 113 -11.57 22.81 -22.40
N LEU A 114 -11.00 23.78 -23.13
CA LEU A 114 -11.80 24.78 -23.85
C LEU A 114 -12.67 24.17 -24.95
N ILE A 115 -12.16 23.16 -25.65
CA ILE A 115 -12.93 22.45 -26.67
C ILE A 115 -14.08 21.65 -26.04
N ALA A 116 -13.84 20.98 -24.91
CA ALA A 116 -14.87 20.27 -24.17
C ALA A 116 -15.99 21.22 -23.71
N GLU A 117 -15.64 22.44 -23.24
CA GLU A 117 -16.60 23.50 -22.94
C GLU A 117 -17.41 23.93 -24.17
N ALA A 118 -16.76 24.12 -25.32
CA ALA A 118 -17.45 24.45 -26.57
C ALA A 118 -18.40 23.34 -27.06
N LEU A 119 -18.11 22.09 -26.74
CA LEU A 119 -18.96 20.93 -27.02
C LEU A 119 -20.09 20.73 -25.98
N GLY A 120 -20.05 21.48 -24.87
CA GLY A 120 -20.99 21.36 -23.76
C GLY A 120 -20.81 20.08 -22.95
N CYS A 121 -19.57 19.58 -22.84
CA CYS A 121 -19.25 18.42 -22.04
C CYS A 121 -19.23 18.75 -20.54
N GLU A 122 -19.73 17.84 -19.71
CA GLU A 122 -19.74 17.97 -18.24
C GLU A 122 -18.45 17.44 -17.60
N SER A 123 -17.65 16.69 -18.35
CA SER A 123 -16.40 16.10 -17.88
C SER A 123 -15.40 15.89 -19.01
N VAL A 124 -14.12 15.89 -18.65
CA VAL A 124 -13.00 15.55 -19.53
C VAL A 124 -12.27 14.34 -18.96
N HIS A 125 -12.07 13.34 -19.80
CA HIS A 125 -11.40 12.08 -19.52
C HIS A 125 -10.16 12.01 -20.42
N ARG A 126 -8.96 11.95 -19.84
CA ARG A 126 -7.70 12.01 -20.60
C ARG A 126 -7.05 10.64 -20.70
N ARG A 127 -6.53 10.34 -21.90
CA ARG A 127 -5.61 9.22 -22.18
C ARG A 127 -4.36 9.75 -22.90
N ASP A 128 -3.22 9.14 -22.65
CA ASP A 128 -1.99 9.48 -23.38
C ASP A 128 -1.75 8.54 -24.57
N SER A 129 -1.11 9.05 -25.62
CA SER A 129 -0.87 8.31 -26.87
C SER A 129 0.15 7.17 -26.77
N ASP A 130 0.83 7.04 -25.64
CA ASP A 130 1.79 5.97 -25.30
C ASP A 130 1.25 5.03 -24.20
N SER A 131 -0.05 4.75 -24.25
CA SER A 131 -0.71 3.83 -23.32
C SER A 131 -1.56 2.75 -24.00
N ARG A 132 -1.79 1.64 -23.30
CA ARG A 132 -2.73 0.56 -23.66
C ARG A 132 -3.60 0.20 -22.47
N TYR A 133 -4.65 -0.59 -22.68
CA TYR A 133 -5.47 -1.11 -21.59
C TYR A 133 -4.96 -2.46 -21.08
N GLN A 134 -5.16 -2.71 -19.79
CA GLN A 134 -5.10 -4.07 -19.25
C GLN A 134 -6.26 -4.90 -19.83
N SER A 135 -6.14 -6.22 -19.76
CA SER A 135 -7.22 -7.14 -20.16
C SER A 135 -7.60 -8.09 -19.03
N LEU A 136 -8.87 -8.48 -19.02
CA LEU A 136 -9.42 -9.54 -18.17
C LEU A 136 -10.13 -10.53 -19.09
N GLU A 137 -9.73 -11.80 -19.05
CA GLU A 137 -10.31 -12.86 -19.91
C GLU A 137 -10.25 -12.54 -21.42
N GLY A 138 -9.24 -11.78 -21.84
CA GLY A 138 -9.05 -11.37 -23.24
C GLY A 138 -9.74 -10.05 -23.62
N GLU A 139 -10.60 -9.51 -22.75
CA GLU A 139 -11.32 -8.26 -23.00
C GLU A 139 -10.63 -7.05 -22.34
N PRO A 140 -10.55 -5.88 -23.02
CA PRO A 140 -9.92 -4.69 -22.47
C PRO A 140 -10.72 -4.08 -21.31
N VAL A 141 -9.99 -3.65 -20.28
CA VAL A 141 -10.54 -3.05 -19.06
C VAL A 141 -10.48 -1.53 -19.18
N PHE A 142 -11.61 -0.91 -19.50
CA PHE A 142 -11.69 0.53 -19.74
C PHE A 142 -11.82 1.36 -18.46
N PRO A 143 -10.91 2.31 -18.18
CA PRO A 143 -11.02 3.22 -17.04
C PRO A 143 -12.28 4.10 -17.06
N LEU A 144 -12.75 4.50 -18.25
CA LEU A 144 -13.95 5.35 -18.44
C LEU A 144 -15.19 4.79 -17.73
N HIS A 145 -15.26 3.47 -17.56
CA HIS A 145 -16.35 2.83 -16.82
C HIS A 145 -16.46 3.34 -15.37
N GLN A 146 -15.34 3.42 -14.64
CA GLN A 146 -15.36 3.88 -13.24
C GLN A 146 -15.45 5.40 -13.13
N GLU A 147 -14.89 6.11 -14.12
CA GLU A 147 -14.97 7.56 -14.21
C GLU A 147 -16.43 8.01 -14.42
N LEU A 148 -17.14 7.43 -15.40
CA LEU A 148 -18.54 7.79 -15.69
C LEU A 148 -19.51 7.42 -14.58
N ALA A 149 -19.24 6.34 -13.85
CA ALA A 149 -20.08 5.86 -12.75
C ALA A 149 -20.14 6.84 -11.57
N SER A 150 -19.11 7.66 -11.38
CA SER A 150 -18.91 8.46 -10.17
C SER A 150 -18.82 9.97 -10.38
N LEU A 151 -18.16 10.42 -11.44
CA LEU A 151 -17.82 11.83 -11.66
C LEU A 151 -19.08 12.73 -11.76
N GLY A 152 -19.01 13.91 -11.13
CA GLY A 152 -20.09 14.90 -11.07
C GLY A 152 -21.26 14.56 -10.13
N ARG A 153 -21.38 13.32 -9.68
CA ARG A 153 -22.44 12.88 -8.75
C ARG A 153 -22.09 13.27 -7.32
N ARG A 154 -23.09 13.45 -6.46
CA ARG A 154 -22.86 13.70 -5.03
C ARG A 154 -22.12 12.50 -4.42
N ALA A 155 -21.10 12.79 -3.62
CA ALA A 155 -20.29 11.76 -2.99
C ALA A 155 -21.11 10.79 -2.12
N ALA A 156 -22.18 11.27 -1.48
CA ALA A 156 -23.14 10.43 -0.75
C ALA A 156 -23.78 9.34 -1.63
N ASP A 157 -24.13 9.68 -2.87
CA ASP A 157 -24.77 8.76 -3.82
C ASP A 157 -23.76 7.78 -4.42
N VAL A 158 -22.49 8.20 -4.52
CA VAL A 158 -21.37 7.38 -5.01
C VAL A 158 -20.88 6.40 -3.96
N ALA A 159 -21.03 6.72 -2.66
CA ALA A 159 -20.53 5.91 -1.56
C ALA A 159 -21.07 4.46 -1.56
N SER A 160 -22.26 4.22 -2.12
CA SER A 160 -22.86 2.89 -2.27
C SER A 160 -22.39 2.13 -3.52
N LEU A 161 -21.81 2.82 -4.49
CA LEU A 161 -21.37 2.28 -5.78
C LEU A 161 -19.89 1.89 -5.79
N VAL A 162 -19.11 2.48 -4.90
CA VAL A 162 -17.68 2.19 -4.78
C VAL A 162 -17.42 0.97 -3.88
N SER A 163 -16.31 0.28 -4.13
CA SER A 163 -15.88 -0.85 -3.27
C SER A 163 -15.64 -0.40 -1.84
N ARG A 164 -15.23 0.87 -1.64
CA ARG A 164 -15.01 1.49 -0.34
C ARG A 164 -15.08 3.01 -0.34
N SER A 165 -15.49 3.59 0.79
CA SER A 165 -15.37 5.04 1.05
C SER A 165 -14.43 5.33 2.22
N ARG A 166 -13.50 6.26 2.01
CA ARG A 166 -12.64 6.90 3.04
C ARG A 166 -12.89 8.40 3.13
N LEU A 167 -13.92 8.90 2.43
CA LEU A 167 -14.24 10.31 2.42
C LEU A 167 -14.86 10.70 3.77
N ASP A 168 -14.40 11.81 4.33
CA ASP A 168 -15.02 12.41 5.51
C ASP A 168 -16.52 12.72 5.21
N PRO A 169 -17.47 12.24 6.04
CA PRO A 169 -18.89 12.51 5.85
C PRO A 169 -19.24 14.00 5.71
N ALA A 170 -18.42 14.90 6.27
CA ALA A 170 -18.58 16.34 6.11
C ALA A 170 -18.57 16.78 4.63
N TYR A 171 -17.89 16.03 3.75
CA TYR A 171 -17.80 16.31 2.32
C TYR A 171 -18.75 15.49 1.46
N ALA A 172 -19.60 14.64 2.05
CA ALA A 172 -20.50 13.75 1.31
C ALA A 172 -21.54 14.49 0.45
N HIS A 173 -21.86 15.74 0.80
CA HIS A 173 -22.80 16.57 0.06
C HIS A 173 -22.22 17.13 -1.26
N ARG A 174 -20.87 17.18 -1.38
CA ARG A 174 -20.16 17.73 -2.53
C ARG A 174 -20.16 16.74 -3.70
N PRO A 175 -20.08 17.23 -4.95
CA PRO A 175 -19.90 16.37 -6.11
C PRO A 175 -18.51 15.74 -6.13
N VAL A 176 -18.39 14.56 -6.74
CA VAL A 176 -17.10 13.95 -7.08
C VAL A 176 -16.46 14.76 -8.19
N ALA A 177 -15.36 15.45 -7.85
CA ALA A 177 -14.68 16.41 -8.70
C ALA A 177 -13.65 15.78 -9.64
N MET A 178 -13.15 14.60 -9.27
CA MET A 178 -12.21 13.83 -10.10
C MET A 178 -12.38 12.32 -9.92
N ALA A 179 -12.01 11.56 -10.95
CA ALA A 179 -11.85 10.12 -10.87
C ALA A 179 -10.59 9.72 -11.64
N GLY A 180 -9.83 8.73 -11.16
CA GLY A 180 -8.64 8.32 -11.88
C GLY A 180 -7.96 7.08 -11.33
N GLY A 181 -7.05 6.55 -12.13
CA GLY A 181 -6.14 5.48 -11.77
C GLY A 181 -4.71 5.87 -12.11
N SER A 182 -3.77 5.02 -11.71
CA SER A 182 -2.38 5.10 -12.14
C SER A 182 -2.14 4.23 -13.40
N PHE A 183 -0.89 3.93 -13.71
CA PHE A 183 -0.44 3.02 -14.75
C PHE A 183 0.30 1.81 -14.17
N ILE A 184 0.49 0.78 -14.98
CA ILE A 184 1.42 -0.34 -14.75
C ILE A 184 2.47 -0.38 -15.87
N GLY A 185 3.62 -0.99 -15.59
CA GLY A 185 4.69 -1.14 -16.59
C GLY A 185 5.87 -0.19 -16.34
N GLU A 186 6.40 0.41 -17.41
CA GLU A 186 7.54 1.34 -17.32
C GLU A 186 7.14 2.60 -16.51
N MET A 187 8.09 3.18 -15.77
CA MET A 187 7.89 4.40 -14.99
C MET A 187 7.38 5.56 -15.88
N SER A 188 6.61 6.50 -15.32
CA SER A 188 6.10 7.64 -16.09
C SER A 188 7.21 8.58 -16.55
N VAL A 189 8.34 8.57 -15.82
CA VAL A 189 9.56 9.32 -16.14
C VAL A 189 10.74 8.35 -16.30
N ASP A 190 11.57 8.57 -17.32
CA ASP A 190 12.77 7.78 -17.60
C ASP A 190 13.91 8.09 -16.61
N VAL A 191 13.74 7.66 -15.36
CA VAL A 191 14.73 7.75 -14.26
C VAL A 191 15.23 6.39 -13.78
N GLU A 192 14.67 5.30 -14.31
CA GLU A 192 15.05 3.94 -13.93
C GLU A 192 16.51 3.62 -14.29
N GLU A 193 17.01 4.14 -15.42
CA GLU A 193 18.44 4.01 -15.74
C GLU A 193 19.31 4.80 -14.74
N ILE A 194 18.90 6.01 -14.34
CA ILE A 194 19.61 6.81 -13.33
C ILE A 194 19.71 6.00 -12.02
N ARG A 195 18.59 5.40 -11.59
CA ARG A 195 18.52 4.54 -10.40
C ARG A 195 19.47 3.35 -10.48
N ARG A 196 19.61 2.74 -11.66
CA ARG A 196 20.50 1.60 -11.90
C ARG A 196 21.97 2.00 -11.95
N LEU A 197 22.28 3.17 -12.53
CA LEU A 197 23.65 3.67 -12.64
C LEU A 197 24.18 4.15 -11.28
N ASP A 198 23.38 4.93 -10.56
CA ASP A 198 23.74 5.46 -9.25
C ASP A 198 22.48 5.74 -8.40
N PRO A 199 22.17 4.87 -7.42
CA PRO A 199 21.03 5.06 -6.52
C PRO A 199 21.09 6.34 -5.69
N ALA A 200 22.27 6.86 -5.35
CA ALA A 200 22.42 8.09 -4.58
C ALA A 200 22.09 9.30 -5.45
N VAL A 201 22.54 9.32 -6.70
CA VAL A 201 22.15 10.35 -7.68
C VAL A 201 20.65 10.31 -7.94
N HIS A 202 20.05 9.12 -8.06
CA HIS A 202 18.60 8.98 -8.17
C HIS A 202 17.89 9.54 -6.93
N HIS A 203 18.37 9.20 -5.73
CA HIS A 203 17.82 9.72 -4.48
C HIS A 203 17.91 11.24 -4.40
N ASP A 204 19.02 11.84 -4.83
CA ASP A 204 19.20 13.29 -4.87
C ASP A 204 18.27 13.96 -5.88
N LEU A 205 18.21 13.46 -7.12
CA LEU A 205 17.38 14.04 -8.19
C LEU A 205 15.89 13.89 -7.89
N VAL A 206 15.42 12.68 -7.59
CA VAL A 206 14.00 12.43 -7.26
C VAL A 206 13.65 13.05 -5.90
N GLY A 207 14.61 13.13 -4.99
CA GLY A 207 14.43 13.82 -3.71
C GLY A 207 14.12 15.32 -3.83
N LEU A 208 14.43 15.95 -4.97
CA LEU A 208 14.06 17.35 -5.25
C LEU A 208 12.57 17.53 -5.57
N SER A 209 11.84 16.46 -5.94
CA SER A 209 10.38 16.53 -6.10
C SER A 209 9.61 16.34 -4.80
N VAL A 210 10.28 16.00 -3.70
CA VAL A 210 9.66 15.85 -2.38
C VAL A 210 9.69 17.20 -1.64
N PRO A 211 8.59 17.60 -0.95
CA PRO A 211 8.58 18.85 -0.17
C PRO A 211 9.66 18.91 0.91
N ASP A 212 10.23 20.10 1.09
CA ASP A 212 11.22 20.39 2.13
C ASP A 212 10.59 20.22 3.54
N GLY A 213 11.34 19.67 4.51
CA GLY A 213 10.87 19.45 5.89
C GLY A 213 10.15 18.11 6.15
N CYS A 214 10.00 17.25 5.13
CA CYS A 214 9.53 15.88 5.31
C CYS A 214 10.53 15.07 6.18
N PRO A 215 10.09 14.37 7.26
CA PRO A 215 11.00 13.56 8.05
C PRO A 215 11.69 12.48 7.21
N GLU A 216 12.97 12.22 7.46
CA GLU A 216 13.84 11.39 6.61
C GLU A 216 13.27 9.98 6.32
N ILE A 217 12.61 9.37 7.32
CA ILE A 217 11.94 8.08 7.17
C ILE A 217 10.82 8.09 6.12
N TRP A 218 10.10 9.20 5.98
CA TRP A 218 9.05 9.38 4.98
C TRP A 218 9.62 9.83 3.64
N ARG A 219 10.69 10.63 3.66
CA ARG A 219 11.36 11.12 2.46
C ARG A 219 11.85 9.97 1.58
N ARG A 220 12.55 8.99 2.15
CA ARG A 220 13.04 7.82 1.40
C ARG A 220 11.91 7.05 0.74
N LYS A 221 10.82 6.81 1.47
CA LYS A 221 9.64 6.12 0.95
C LYS A 221 8.96 6.90 -0.19
N LEU A 222 8.82 8.23 -0.05
CA LEU A 222 8.26 9.07 -1.11
C LEU A 222 9.11 9.06 -2.38
N ILE A 223 10.44 9.04 -2.22
CA ILE A 223 11.38 8.90 -3.34
C ILE A 223 11.19 7.55 -4.06
N GLU A 224 11.05 6.46 -3.30
CA GLU A 224 10.84 5.12 -3.86
C GLU A 224 9.48 4.93 -4.56
N GLU A 225 8.45 5.65 -4.11
CA GLU A 225 7.10 5.62 -4.70
C GLU A 225 6.96 6.57 -5.89
N SER A 226 7.78 7.61 -6.00
CA SER A 226 7.70 8.63 -7.06
C SER A 226 7.89 8.02 -8.44
N PHE A 227 7.02 8.41 -9.38
CA PHE A 227 7.05 7.98 -10.80
C PHE A 227 6.87 6.48 -11.07
N ARG A 228 6.64 5.66 -10.05
CA ARG A 228 6.53 4.19 -10.17
C ARG A 228 5.16 3.69 -10.63
N GLY A 229 4.13 4.49 -10.39
CA GLY A 229 2.73 4.11 -10.66
C GLY A 229 2.24 2.96 -9.77
N ALA A 230 1.33 2.13 -10.27
CA ALA A 230 0.74 0.99 -9.57
C ALA A 230 1.56 -0.32 -9.68
N GLY A 231 2.80 -0.26 -10.18
CA GLY A 231 3.69 -1.41 -10.32
C GLY A 231 3.37 -2.27 -11.56
N THR A 232 3.26 -3.59 -11.39
CA THR A 232 3.10 -4.54 -12.50
C THR A 232 1.93 -5.51 -12.30
N THR A 233 1.06 -5.24 -11.33
CA THR A 233 -0.03 -6.16 -10.97
C THR A 233 -1.10 -6.19 -12.08
N PRO A 234 -1.48 -7.38 -12.59
CA PRO A 234 -2.57 -7.47 -13.56
C PRO A 234 -3.93 -7.19 -12.90
N PHE A 235 -4.83 -6.57 -13.64
CA PHE A 235 -6.21 -6.35 -13.24
C PHE A 235 -6.94 -7.69 -13.04
N THR A 236 -7.61 -7.86 -11.90
CA THR A 236 -8.37 -9.07 -11.56
C THR A 236 -9.83 -8.78 -11.23
N THR A 237 -10.11 -7.66 -10.57
CA THR A 237 -11.46 -7.24 -10.19
C THR A 237 -11.50 -5.73 -9.97
N ASP A 238 -12.70 -5.14 -10.03
CA ASP A 238 -12.90 -3.72 -9.76
C ASP A 238 -12.72 -3.37 -8.29
N LEU A 239 -11.77 -2.47 -8.02
CA LEU A 239 -11.56 -1.85 -6.73
C LEU A 239 -11.61 -0.33 -6.87
N THR A 240 -12.60 0.28 -6.25
CA THR A 240 -12.78 1.73 -6.22
C THR A 240 -12.81 2.29 -4.81
N THR A 241 -12.23 3.47 -4.62
CA THR A 241 -12.15 4.18 -3.34
C THR A 241 -12.64 5.60 -3.49
N LEU A 242 -13.79 5.93 -2.91
CA LEU A 242 -14.22 7.32 -2.71
C LEU A 242 -13.39 7.94 -1.58
N THR A 243 -12.62 8.99 -1.86
CA THR A 243 -11.68 9.59 -0.89
C THR A 243 -11.31 11.00 -1.30
N ARG A 244 -10.53 11.70 -0.47
CA ARG A 244 -9.65 12.76 -0.96
C ARG A 244 -8.48 12.10 -1.68
N VAL A 245 -8.45 12.19 -3.01
CA VAL A 245 -7.47 11.49 -3.86
C VAL A 245 -6.08 12.06 -3.60
N ALA A 246 -5.12 11.23 -3.20
CA ALA A 246 -3.74 11.68 -3.01
C ALA A 246 -3.06 11.85 -4.39
N PRO A 247 -2.34 12.96 -4.64
CA PRO A 247 -1.72 13.20 -5.94
C PRO A 247 -0.75 12.11 -6.40
N SER A 248 -0.09 11.41 -5.48
CA SER A 248 0.84 10.31 -5.78
C SER A 248 0.17 8.99 -6.17
N ARG A 249 -1.16 8.91 -6.21
CA ARG A 249 -1.92 7.67 -6.47
C ARG A 249 -2.60 7.62 -7.84
N VAL A 250 -2.50 8.70 -8.62
CA VAL A 250 -3.13 8.89 -9.92
C VAL A 250 -2.14 9.54 -10.87
N ASP A 251 -2.30 9.28 -12.16
CA ASP A 251 -1.44 9.85 -13.19
C ASP A 251 -2.28 10.50 -14.28
N MET A 252 -1.75 11.56 -14.87
CA MET A 252 -2.47 12.37 -15.87
C MET A 252 -2.84 11.59 -17.14
N CYS A 253 -2.21 10.45 -17.39
CA CYS A 253 -2.52 9.55 -18.49
C CYS A 253 -3.81 8.74 -18.28
N ASN A 254 -4.37 8.71 -17.06
CA ASN A 254 -5.53 7.91 -16.68
C ASN A 254 -6.41 8.65 -15.66
N ILE A 255 -6.97 9.77 -16.07
CA ILE A 255 -7.69 10.68 -15.17
C ILE A 255 -8.88 11.35 -15.84
N ALA A 256 -9.87 11.70 -15.03
CA ALA A 256 -11.02 12.49 -15.43
C ALA A 256 -11.32 13.61 -14.42
N PHE A 257 -11.75 14.77 -14.94
CA PHE A 257 -12.14 15.94 -14.18
C PHE A 257 -13.55 16.39 -14.54
N ASP A 258 -14.29 16.83 -13.53
CA ASP A 258 -15.56 17.52 -13.68
C ASP A 258 -15.35 18.95 -14.22
N SER A 259 -16.30 19.47 -14.99
CA SER A 259 -16.23 20.82 -15.58
C SER A 259 -16.11 21.93 -14.54
N GLN A 260 -16.58 21.71 -13.32
CA GLN A 260 -16.41 22.67 -12.23
C GLN A 260 -14.96 22.82 -11.77
N VAL A 261 -14.09 21.85 -12.09
CA VAL A 261 -12.65 21.92 -11.82
C VAL A 261 -11.91 22.53 -13.01
N TYR A 262 -11.96 21.88 -14.18
CA TYR A 262 -11.15 22.30 -15.32
C TYR A 262 -11.68 23.60 -15.96
N GLY A 263 -12.97 23.90 -15.83
CA GLY A 263 -13.55 25.17 -16.27
C GLY A 263 -13.22 26.34 -15.33
N ALA A 264 -12.78 26.06 -14.09
CA ALA A 264 -12.44 27.10 -13.13
C ALA A 264 -10.95 27.51 -13.18
N VAL A 265 -10.05 26.54 -13.33
CA VAL A 265 -8.59 26.78 -13.32
C VAL A 265 -7.94 25.97 -14.46
N PRO A 266 -7.09 26.59 -15.28
CA PRO A 266 -6.29 25.87 -16.27
C PRO A 266 -5.14 25.12 -15.61
N LEU A 267 -4.40 24.35 -16.41
CA LEU A 267 -3.09 23.82 -16.07
C LEU A 267 -1.97 24.81 -16.43
N PRO A 268 -0.82 24.76 -15.74
CA PRO A 268 0.34 25.56 -16.07
C PRO A 268 0.78 25.34 -17.53
N PRO A 269 0.93 26.40 -18.35
CA PRO A 269 1.33 26.29 -19.76
C PRO A 269 2.83 25.96 -19.94
N ALA A 270 3.57 25.78 -18.83
CA ALA A 270 5.01 25.57 -18.76
C ALA A 270 5.56 24.76 -19.93
N THR A 271 6.47 25.39 -20.68
CA THR A 271 7.09 24.78 -21.87
C THR A 271 8.32 23.98 -21.48
N ASP A 272 8.62 22.93 -22.23
CA ASP A 272 9.78 22.05 -21.99
C ASP A 272 9.90 21.61 -20.52
N THR A 273 8.77 21.27 -19.89
CA THR A 273 8.69 20.85 -18.50
C THR A 273 7.75 19.66 -18.40
N ILE A 274 8.19 18.58 -17.75
CA ILE A 274 7.32 17.43 -17.46
C ILE A 274 6.51 17.68 -16.17
N GLY A 275 5.39 16.97 -15.98
CA GLY A 275 4.67 16.95 -14.70
C GLY A 275 3.93 18.24 -14.32
N SER A 276 4.03 19.32 -15.11
CA SER A 276 3.29 20.56 -14.87
C SER A 276 1.77 20.39 -14.97
N ASP A 277 1.31 19.35 -15.66
CA ASP A 277 -0.09 19.00 -15.85
C ASP A 277 -0.74 18.33 -14.63
N TYR A 278 -0.01 18.07 -13.54
CA TYR A 278 -0.54 17.45 -12.31
C TYR A 278 -1.24 18.46 -11.38
N PHE A 279 -1.17 19.76 -11.68
CA PHE A 279 -1.64 20.83 -10.77
C PHE A 279 -3.08 20.66 -10.31
N LEU A 280 -4.01 20.28 -11.20
CA LEU A 280 -5.42 20.12 -10.83
C LEU A 280 -5.66 18.98 -9.83
N ILE A 281 -4.80 17.95 -9.83
CA ILE A 281 -4.88 16.85 -8.86
C ILE A 281 -4.60 17.38 -7.45
N HIS A 282 -3.56 18.20 -7.33
CA HIS A 282 -3.21 18.88 -6.07
C HIS A 282 -4.31 19.86 -5.65
N LEU A 283 -4.82 20.68 -6.56
CA LEU A 283 -5.90 21.62 -6.28
C LEU A 283 -7.16 20.91 -5.74
N VAL A 284 -7.59 19.82 -6.38
CA VAL A 284 -8.75 19.02 -5.91
C VAL A 284 -8.47 18.41 -4.54
N HIS A 285 -7.26 17.90 -4.31
CA HIS A 285 -6.84 17.35 -3.02
C HIS A 285 -6.85 18.39 -1.90
N ASP A 286 -6.27 19.57 -2.16
CA ASP A 286 -6.07 20.61 -1.16
C ASP A 286 -7.35 21.41 -0.90
N ALA A 287 -8.21 21.60 -1.91
CA ALA A 287 -9.55 22.15 -1.75
C ALA A 287 -10.55 21.17 -1.10
N ARG A 288 -10.11 19.96 -0.72
CA ARG A 288 -10.92 18.93 -0.03
C ARG A 288 -12.17 18.55 -0.81
N LEU A 289 -12.03 18.47 -2.14
CA LEU A 289 -13.10 18.00 -3.01
C LEU A 289 -13.07 16.45 -3.07
N PRO A 290 -14.24 15.78 -3.09
CA PRO A 290 -14.30 14.33 -3.23
C PRO A 290 -13.73 13.85 -4.57
N GLY A 291 -13.04 12.71 -4.57
CA GLY A 291 -12.62 12.02 -5.77
C GLY A 291 -12.71 10.49 -5.65
N VAL A 292 -12.60 9.80 -6.78
CA VAL A 292 -12.60 8.33 -6.82
C VAL A 292 -11.28 7.80 -7.38
N LEU A 293 -10.61 6.95 -6.60
CA LEU A 293 -9.50 6.13 -7.08
C LEU A 293 -10.04 4.81 -7.64
N HIS A 294 -9.55 4.35 -8.79
CA HIS A 294 -9.84 3.02 -9.34
C HIS A 294 -8.58 2.26 -9.76
N ASN A 295 -8.65 0.93 -9.70
CA ASN A 295 -7.54 0.05 -10.10
C ASN A 295 -7.56 -0.38 -11.58
N ARG A 296 -8.45 0.19 -12.39
CA ARG A 296 -8.40 0.09 -13.87
C ARG A 296 -7.23 0.92 -14.39
N HIS A 297 -6.01 0.48 -14.10
CA HIS A 297 -4.77 1.12 -14.52
C HIS A 297 -4.53 0.91 -16.02
N ILE A 298 -3.86 1.85 -16.67
CA ILE A 298 -3.40 1.69 -18.06
C ILE A 298 -1.98 1.10 -18.08
N VAL A 299 -1.57 0.50 -19.19
CA VAL A 299 -0.22 -0.01 -19.40
C VAL A 299 0.61 1.07 -20.09
N ASN A 300 1.65 1.55 -19.42
CA ASN A 300 2.55 2.59 -19.93
C ASN A 300 3.77 2.01 -20.66
N TYR A 301 4.24 2.67 -21.72
CA TYR A 301 5.46 2.32 -22.43
C TYR A 301 6.17 3.54 -23.03
N HIS A 302 7.50 3.50 -23.16
CA HIS A 302 8.28 4.56 -23.79
C HIS A 302 8.43 4.35 -25.30
N THR A 303 8.17 5.41 -26.09
CA THR A 303 8.40 5.41 -27.54
C THR A 303 9.89 5.56 -27.88
N GLY A 304 10.32 4.99 -29.00
CA GLY A 304 11.74 4.92 -29.40
C GLY A 304 12.42 6.27 -29.62
N GLU A 305 11.67 7.34 -29.92
CA GLU A 305 12.20 8.69 -30.15
C GLU A 305 12.92 9.25 -28.92
N ARG A 306 12.41 8.96 -27.71
CA ARG A 306 13.03 9.35 -26.44
C ARG A 306 14.41 8.71 -26.22
N ARG A 307 14.72 7.64 -26.97
CA ARG A 307 15.99 6.90 -26.91
C ARG A 307 17.03 7.38 -27.93
N THR A 308 16.69 8.36 -28.77
CA THR A 308 17.64 9.02 -29.68
C THR A 308 18.55 9.98 -28.91
N GLY A 309 19.76 10.26 -29.39
CA GLY A 309 20.72 11.12 -28.69
C GLY A 309 20.17 12.52 -28.36
N ALA A 310 19.59 13.21 -29.34
CA ALA A 310 18.99 14.53 -29.14
C ALA A 310 17.67 14.47 -28.34
N GLY A 311 16.81 13.48 -28.62
CA GLY A 311 15.54 13.31 -27.90
C GLY A 311 15.73 13.00 -26.41
N PHE A 312 16.76 12.22 -26.09
CA PHE A 312 17.16 11.91 -24.71
C PHE A 312 17.60 13.16 -23.95
N VAL A 313 18.51 13.96 -24.52
CA VAL A 313 18.99 15.20 -23.88
C VAL A 313 17.83 16.17 -23.67
N ALA A 314 16.99 16.37 -24.69
CA ALA A 314 15.80 17.21 -24.56
C ALA A 314 14.88 16.72 -23.43
N TYR A 315 14.63 15.41 -23.33
CA TYR A 315 13.78 14.85 -22.28
C TYR A 315 14.35 15.06 -20.86
N GLN A 316 15.63 14.79 -20.64
CA GLN A 316 16.27 14.96 -19.33
C GLN A 316 16.35 16.44 -18.90
N VAL A 317 16.48 17.36 -19.87
CA VAL A 317 16.40 18.80 -19.60
C VAL A 317 15.01 19.20 -19.12
N ARG A 318 13.94 18.61 -19.68
CA ARG A 318 12.57 18.84 -19.19
C ARG A 318 12.35 18.33 -17.77
N LEU A 319 12.98 17.20 -17.41
CA LEU A 319 13.00 16.69 -16.04
C LEU A 319 13.75 17.67 -15.11
N ALA A 320 14.93 18.15 -15.51
CA ALA A 320 15.68 19.13 -14.73
C ALA A 320 14.86 20.42 -14.50
N LYS A 321 14.22 20.95 -15.55
CA LYS A 321 13.36 22.13 -15.44
C LYS A 321 12.18 21.88 -14.50
N PHE A 322 11.53 20.70 -14.56
CA PHE A 322 10.49 20.32 -13.60
C PHE A 322 10.98 20.38 -12.16
N LEU A 323 12.15 19.82 -11.85
CA LEU A 323 12.73 19.86 -10.51
C LEU A 323 13.05 21.29 -10.05
N LEU A 324 13.45 22.18 -10.96
CA LEU A 324 13.65 23.61 -10.70
C LEU A 324 12.32 24.37 -10.49
N SER A 325 11.21 23.86 -11.02
CA SER A 325 9.87 24.44 -10.82
C SER A 325 9.24 24.02 -9.49
N MET A 326 9.70 22.91 -8.88
CA MET A 326 9.12 22.35 -7.66
C MET A 326 9.07 23.30 -6.45
N PRO A 327 10.04 24.19 -6.19
CA PRO A 327 9.92 25.16 -5.10
C PRO A 327 8.69 26.06 -5.23
N TYR A 328 8.37 26.50 -6.46
CA TYR A 328 7.19 27.32 -6.73
C TYR A 328 5.90 26.52 -6.53
N PHE A 329 5.84 25.31 -7.10
CA PHE A 329 4.68 24.42 -6.92
C PHE A 329 4.45 24.04 -5.46
N ASN A 330 5.50 23.65 -4.73
CA ASN A 330 5.42 23.27 -3.32
C ASN A 330 4.93 24.44 -2.45
N ALA A 331 5.32 25.67 -2.75
CA ALA A 331 4.79 26.85 -2.06
C ALA A 331 3.29 27.03 -2.32
N VAL A 332 2.83 26.85 -3.58
CA VAL A 332 1.41 26.89 -3.92
C VAL A 332 0.64 25.77 -3.21
N TYR A 333 1.14 24.54 -3.22
CA TYR A 333 0.50 23.39 -2.58
C TYR A 333 0.43 23.55 -1.05
N ALA A 334 1.50 24.00 -0.41
CA ALA A 334 1.50 24.27 1.02
C ALA A 334 0.46 25.35 1.40
N ALA A 335 0.40 26.43 0.63
CA ALA A 335 -0.57 27.51 0.86
C ALA A 335 -2.02 27.08 0.55
N ALA A 336 -2.22 26.26 -0.50
CA ALA A 336 -3.52 25.71 -0.85
C ALA A 336 -4.02 24.74 0.23
N ALA A 337 -3.17 23.85 0.73
CA ALA A 337 -3.49 22.94 1.82
C ALA A 337 -3.89 23.69 3.10
N ALA A 338 -3.20 24.80 3.41
CA ALA A 338 -3.54 25.68 4.53
C ALA A 338 -4.88 26.40 4.32
N ALA A 339 -5.18 26.83 3.09
CA ALA A 339 -6.44 27.49 2.74
C ALA A 339 -7.65 26.52 2.80
N GLY A 340 -7.47 25.29 2.32
CA GLY A 340 -8.50 24.25 2.38
C GLY A 340 -9.82 24.70 1.74
N ASP A 341 -10.90 24.67 2.52
CA ASP A 341 -12.25 25.01 2.06
C ASP A 341 -12.39 26.50 1.64
N THR A 342 -11.48 27.39 2.03
CA THR A 342 -11.54 28.80 1.59
C THR A 342 -11.19 29.01 0.12
N LEU A 343 -10.61 27.98 -0.52
CA LEU A 343 -10.41 27.91 -1.97
C LEU A 343 -11.72 27.73 -2.73
N LEU A 344 -12.82 27.42 -2.03
CA LEU A 344 -14.14 27.24 -2.62
C LEU A 344 -15.03 28.46 -2.34
N ASP A 345 -15.95 28.75 -3.25
CA ASP A 345 -17.04 29.69 -3.04
C ASP A 345 -18.18 29.04 -2.22
N PRO A 346 -19.22 29.79 -1.80
CA PRO A 346 -20.35 29.22 -1.06
C PRO A 346 -21.13 28.12 -1.81
N ALA A 347 -20.98 28.02 -3.13
CA ALA A 347 -21.57 26.95 -3.95
C ALA A 347 -20.64 25.73 -4.09
N GLY A 348 -19.47 25.75 -3.46
CA GLY A 348 -18.48 24.67 -3.50
C GLY A 348 -17.59 24.67 -4.74
N ARG A 349 -17.56 25.76 -5.51
CA ARG A 349 -16.76 25.88 -6.75
C ARG A 349 -15.42 26.52 -6.47
N VAL A 350 -14.39 26.13 -7.21
CA VAL A 350 -13.04 26.67 -7.04
C VAL A 350 -13.00 28.17 -7.35
N ARG A 351 -12.41 28.95 -6.44
CA ARG A 351 -12.17 30.38 -6.60
C ARG A 351 -10.86 30.63 -7.36
N ALA A 352 -10.95 30.78 -8.68
CA ALA A 352 -9.80 31.03 -9.55
C ALA A 352 -8.90 32.19 -9.07
N CYS A 353 -9.50 33.29 -8.56
CA CYS A 353 -8.75 34.44 -8.05
C CYS A 353 -7.89 34.11 -6.82
N ALA A 354 -8.35 33.20 -5.95
CA ALA A 354 -7.58 32.76 -4.80
C ALA A 354 -6.39 31.91 -5.25
N VAL A 355 -6.61 30.99 -6.21
CA VAL A 355 -5.54 30.17 -6.79
C VAL A 355 -4.49 31.05 -7.49
N ALA A 356 -4.92 32.02 -8.30
CA ALA A 356 -4.02 32.97 -8.95
C ALA A 356 -3.19 33.79 -7.96
N ALA A 357 -3.75 34.16 -6.80
CA ALA A 357 -3.01 34.86 -5.76
C ALA A 357 -1.88 33.98 -5.19
N LEU A 358 -2.18 32.71 -4.87
CA LEU A 358 -1.17 31.76 -4.40
C LEU A 358 -0.04 31.55 -5.43
N VAL A 359 -0.41 31.41 -6.71
CA VAL A 359 0.56 31.28 -7.80
C VAL A 359 1.46 32.51 -7.89
N ARG A 360 0.91 33.73 -7.86
CA ARG A 360 1.71 34.98 -7.88
C ARG A 360 2.60 35.15 -6.65
N ASP A 361 2.16 34.70 -5.48
CA ASP A 361 2.98 34.77 -4.28
C ASP A 361 4.19 33.83 -4.39
N SER A 362 4.03 32.67 -5.04
CA SER A 362 5.14 31.75 -5.28
C SER A 362 6.26 32.39 -6.13
N THR A 363 5.95 33.28 -7.06
CA THR A 363 6.97 33.90 -7.95
C THR A 363 7.87 34.91 -7.22
N ARG A 364 7.55 35.26 -5.97
CA ARG A 364 8.32 36.17 -5.10
C ARG A 364 9.35 35.44 -4.22
N LEU A 365 9.45 34.12 -4.32
CA LEU A 365 10.46 33.34 -3.59
C LEU A 365 11.88 33.76 -3.98
N ASP A 366 12.81 33.68 -3.01
CA ASP A 366 14.22 34.00 -3.23
C ASP A 366 14.85 33.04 -4.27
N PRO A 367 15.37 33.56 -5.40
CA PRO A 367 16.03 32.74 -6.42
C PRO A 367 17.27 31.98 -5.92
N ALA A 368 17.91 32.42 -4.83
CA ALA A 368 19.17 31.83 -4.34
C ALA A 368 19.04 30.34 -4.02
N GLY A 369 17.90 29.90 -3.47
CA GLY A 369 17.64 28.50 -3.18
C GLY A 369 17.56 27.63 -4.44
N ASN A 370 17.13 28.19 -5.56
CA ASN A 370 16.98 27.46 -6.82
C ASN A 370 18.32 27.31 -7.56
N ALA A 371 19.25 28.26 -7.38
CA ALA A 371 20.61 28.14 -7.88
C ALA A 371 21.35 26.93 -7.26
N GLY A 372 21.19 26.70 -5.95
CA GLY A 372 21.77 25.52 -5.29
C GLY A 372 21.15 24.20 -5.76
N ARG A 373 19.84 24.18 -6.04
CA ARG A 373 19.16 23.03 -6.66
C ARG A 373 19.70 22.74 -8.06
N PHE A 374 19.91 23.78 -8.86
CA PHE A 374 20.55 23.64 -10.17
C PHE A 374 21.93 22.99 -10.05
N ASP A 375 22.77 23.50 -9.13
CA ASP A 375 24.13 22.97 -8.96
C ASP A 375 24.12 21.49 -8.56
N LEU A 376 23.15 21.08 -7.75
CA LEU A 376 22.95 19.66 -7.42
C LEU A 376 22.59 18.86 -8.67
N ILE A 377 21.59 19.30 -9.44
CA ILE A 377 21.14 18.61 -10.66
C ILE A 377 22.30 18.45 -11.66
N GLU A 378 23.05 19.53 -11.92
CA GLU A 378 24.18 19.49 -12.85
C GLU A 378 25.28 18.52 -12.38
N ARG A 379 25.65 18.57 -11.09
CA ARG A 379 26.64 17.65 -10.51
C ARG A 379 26.17 16.20 -10.58
N SER A 380 24.90 15.94 -10.28
CA SER A 380 24.27 14.63 -10.37
C SER A 380 24.37 14.06 -11.77
N TYR A 381 24.01 14.83 -12.82
CA TYR A 381 24.16 14.38 -14.20
C TYR A 381 25.62 14.18 -14.62
N ARG A 382 26.53 15.04 -14.15
CA ARG A 382 27.97 14.91 -14.45
C ARG A 382 28.57 13.67 -13.80
N ALA A 383 28.12 13.30 -12.60
CA ALA A 383 28.56 12.11 -11.87
C ALA A 383 28.18 10.80 -12.58
N LEU A 384 27.02 10.75 -13.25
CA LEU A 384 26.57 9.57 -14.01
C LEU A 384 27.45 9.26 -15.23
N GLY A 385 28.13 10.26 -15.81
CA GLY A 385 28.99 10.10 -16.97
C GLY A 385 28.27 9.70 -18.26
N GLY A 386 29.05 9.31 -19.28
CA GLY A 386 28.51 8.82 -20.56
C GLY A 386 27.56 9.80 -21.25
N ARG A 387 26.36 9.33 -21.61
CA ARG A 387 25.32 10.17 -22.27
C ARG A 387 24.76 11.26 -21.35
N TYR A 388 24.90 11.14 -20.03
CA TYR A 388 24.44 12.13 -19.06
C TYR A 388 25.40 13.32 -18.92
N THR A 389 26.66 13.18 -19.32
CA THR A 389 27.59 14.33 -19.42
C THR A 389 27.09 15.36 -20.42
N ALA A 390 26.57 14.92 -21.57
CA ALA A 390 25.98 15.80 -22.57
C ALA A 390 24.73 16.53 -22.02
N VAL A 391 23.99 15.90 -21.09
CA VAL A 391 22.88 16.56 -20.38
C VAL A 391 23.43 17.64 -19.45
N ALA A 392 24.45 17.34 -18.65
CA ALA A 392 25.07 18.31 -17.74
C ALA A 392 25.65 19.52 -18.49
N GLU A 393 26.32 19.31 -19.62
CA GLU A 393 26.83 20.38 -20.50
C GLU A 393 25.68 21.25 -21.03
N ALA A 394 24.65 20.61 -21.57
CA ALA A 394 23.49 21.31 -22.09
C ALA A 394 22.69 22.05 -20.99
N LEU A 395 22.74 21.59 -19.73
CA LEU A 395 22.17 22.33 -18.60
C LEU A 395 23.03 23.55 -18.29
N ALA A 396 24.34 23.39 -18.13
CA ALA A 396 25.27 24.46 -17.79
C ALA A 396 25.20 25.65 -18.77
N GLU A 397 25.11 25.37 -20.07
CA GLU A 397 24.93 26.39 -21.13
C GLU A 397 23.64 27.20 -20.97
N ARG A 398 22.60 26.61 -20.37
CA ARG A 398 21.25 27.19 -20.22
C ARG A 398 20.91 27.55 -18.78
N ARG A 399 21.88 27.64 -17.87
CA ARG A 399 21.65 27.88 -16.44
C ARG A 399 20.72 29.08 -16.18
N GLY A 400 21.10 30.25 -16.69
CA GLY A 400 20.32 31.48 -16.48
C GLY A 400 18.91 31.36 -17.06
N GLN A 401 18.81 30.85 -18.29
CA GLN A 401 17.55 30.63 -18.98
C GLN A 401 16.61 29.70 -18.19
N LEU A 402 17.08 28.54 -17.73
CA LEU A 402 16.21 27.56 -17.05
C LEU A 402 15.70 28.06 -15.69
N LEU A 403 16.52 28.81 -14.95
CA LEU A 403 16.12 29.43 -13.69
C LEU A 403 15.07 30.54 -13.92
N ASP A 404 15.26 31.37 -14.94
CA ASP A 404 14.31 32.42 -15.30
C ASP A 404 13.00 31.82 -15.84
N GLU A 405 13.09 30.81 -16.70
CA GLU A 405 11.92 30.12 -17.26
C GLU A 405 11.09 29.42 -16.18
N ALA A 406 11.70 28.76 -15.18
CA ALA A 406 10.96 28.09 -14.10
C ALA A 406 10.07 29.07 -13.30
N ARG A 407 10.55 30.32 -13.11
CA ARG A 407 9.76 31.40 -12.50
C ARG A 407 8.74 31.98 -13.48
N ALA A 408 9.17 32.27 -14.71
CA ALA A 408 8.31 32.87 -15.74
C ALA A 408 7.11 31.97 -16.09
N ASP A 409 7.29 30.65 -16.10
CA ASP A 409 6.20 29.69 -16.32
C ASP A 409 5.08 29.82 -15.27
N MET A 410 5.42 30.18 -14.03
CA MET A 410 4.45 30.43 -12.95
C MET A 410 3.79 31.81 -13.10
N GLU A 411 4.52 32.81 -13.59
CA GLU A 411 3.96 34.13 -13.93
C GLU A 411 2.95 34.01 -15.08
N ASP A 412 3.30 33.26 -16.12
CA ASP A 412 2.42 32.95 -17.24
C ASP A 412 1.22 32.10 -16.81
N PHE A 413 1.40 31.20 -15.85
CA PHE A 413 0.29 30.46 -15.27
C PHE A 413 -0.70 31.39 -14.56
N ALA A 414 -0.23 32.35 -13.76
CA ALA A 414 -1.10 33.35 -13.13
C ALA A 414 -1.88 34.19 -14.17
N VAL A 415 -1.20 34.62 -15.24
CA VAL A 415 -1.84 35.35 -16.37
C VAL A 415 -2.94 34.49 -17.01
N LEU A 416 -2.67 33.20 -17.24
CA LEU A 416 -3.64 32.31 -17.84
C LEU A 416 -4.85 32.06 -16.93
N ILE A 417 -4.65 31.92 -15.61
CA ILE A 417 -5.75 31.79 -14.64
C ILE A 417 -6.67 33.03 -14.70
N ASP A 418 -6.11 34.24 -14.76
CA ASP A 418 -6.90 35.47 -14.85
C ASP A 418 -7.72 35.57 -16.14
N ALA A 419 -7.17 35.04 -17.24
CA ALA A 419 -7.83 35.04 -18.55
C ALA A 419 -8.84 33.88 -18.72
N TRP A 420 -8.85 32.89 -17.81
CA TRP A 420 -9.52 31.61 -18.03
C TRP A 420 -11.04 31.71 -18.08
N GLU A 421 -11.66 32.37 -17.10
CA GLU A 421 -13.12 32.46 -17.01
C GLU A 421 -13.75 33.15 -18.26
N PRO A 422 -13.21 34.26 -18.77
CA PRO A 422 -13.65 34.82 -20.06
C PRO A 422 -13.51 33.86 -21.24
N LEU A 423 -12.41 33.10 -21.32
CA LEU A 423 -12.16 32.13 -22.41
C LEU A 423 -13.17 30.99 -22.37
N VAL A 424 -13.39 30.38 -21.20
CA VAL A 424 -14.37 29.30 -20.99
C VAL A 424 -15.77 29.75 -21.40
N ARG A 425 -16.17 30.95 -20.95
CA ARG A 425 -17.47 31.54 -21.31
C ARG A 425 -17.60 31.80 -22.82
N ALA A 426 -16.53 32.25 -23.47
CA ALA A 426 -16.53 32.48 -24.91
C ALA A 426 -16.57 31.17 -25.71
N ALA A 427 -15.83 30.14 -25.26
CA ALA A 427 -15.82 28.81 -25.86
C ALA A 427 -17.21 28.18 -25.85
N GLY A 428 -17.91 28.19 -24.70
CA GLY A 428 -19.28 27.65 -24.58
C GLY A 428 -20.32 28.35 -25.46
N ARG A 429 -20.06 29.59 -25.92
CA ARG A 429 -20.93 30.33 -26.85
C ARG A 429 -20.56 30.13 -28.32
N ALA A 430 -19.30 29.78 -28.59
CA ALA A 430 -18.79 29.63 -29.95
C ALA A 430 -19.35 28.37 -30.62
N GLY A 431 -19.49 27.29 -29.86
CA GLY A 431 -19.74 25.96 -30.41
C GLY A 431 -18.55 25.48 -31.27
N ILE A 432 -18.64 24.24 -31.75
CA ILE A 432 -17.79 23.73 -32.84
C ILE A 432 -18.76 23.27 -33.93
N ASP A 433 -18.53 23.68 -35.18
CA ASP A 433 -19.35 23.25 -36.32
C ASP A 433 -19.09 21.76 -36.59
N THR A 434 -20.05 20.90 -36.25
CA THR A 434 -19.93 19.45 -36.31
C THR A 434 -21.00 18.85 -37.22
N GLY A 435 -20.59 18.30 -38.37
CA GLY A 435 -21.46 17.61 -39.33
C GLY A 435 -22.18 16.39 -38.74
N THR A 436 -23.48 16.58 -38.51
CA THR A 436 -24.64 15.69 -38.22
C THR A 436 -24.56 14.14 -38.31
N GLY A 437 -25.26 13.47 -37.37
CA GLY A 437 -26.06 12.25 -37.65
C GLY A 437 -26.41 11.33 -36.45
N THR A 438 -27.55 11.53 -35.78
CA THR A 438 -28.08 10.66 -34.69
C THR A 438 -29.19 9.72 -35.17
N ASN A 439 -29.19 8.43 -34.79
CA ASN A 439 -30.42 7.60 -34.75
C ASN A 439 -30.30 6.44 -33.74
N THR A 440 -31.38 6.19 -32.99
CA THR A 440 -31.46 5.34 -31.78
C THR A 440 -32.09 3.96 -32.04
N GLY A 441 -31.58 2.90 -31.39
CA GLY A 441 -32.21 1.58 -31.34
C GLY A 441 -31.80 0.78 -30.09
N THR A 442 -32.79 0.28 -29.36
CA THR A 442 -32.72 -0.35 -28.02
C THR A 442 -32.57 -1.88 -28.08
N GLY A 443 -31.81 -2.47 -27.15
CA GLY A 443 -31.79 -3.93 -26.89
C GLY A 443 -31.20 -4.28 -25.51
N THR A 444 -31.93 -5.07 -24.73
CA THR A 444 -31.73 -5.42 -23.31
C THR A 444 -30.93 -6.73 -23.11
N GLY A 445 -30.15 -6.82 -22.02
CA GLY A 445 -29.47 -8.04 -21.56
C GLY A 445 -29.67 -8.29 -20.05
N THR A 446 -29.57 -9.55 -19.61
CA THR A 446 -29.78 -10.01 -18.22
C THR A 446 -28.50 -10.65 -17.63
N GLY A 447 -28.25 -10.45 -16.34
CA GLY A 447 -27.10 -11.03 -15.60
C GLY A 447 -27.38 -11.18 -14.09
N SER A 448 -26.79 -12.22 -13.48
CA SER A 448 -26.90 -12.68 -12.09
C SER A 448 -26.71 -11.61 -11.01
N GLU A 449 -27.69 -11.44 -10.10
CA GLU A 449 -27.79 -10.32 -9.15
C GLU A 449 -27.25 -10.59 -7.73
N THR A 450 -26.51 -9.61 -7.20
CA THR A 450 -26.26 -9.45 -5.76
C THR A 450 -27.53 -8.90 -5.09
N PRO A 451 -27.96 -9.35 -3.89
CA PRO A 451 -29.19 -8.85 -3.27
C PRO A 451 -29.13 -7.33 -3.07
N GLN A 452 -30.05 -6.60 -3.71
CA GLN A 452 -30.18 -5.16 -3.53
C GLN A 452 -31.16 -4.87 -2.38
N PRO A 453 -30.83 -3.95 -1.44
CA PRO A 453 -31.79 -3.53 -0.43
C PRO A 453 -32.93 -2.75 -1.08
N GLY A 454 -34.16 -3.01 -0.65
CA GLY A 454 -35.33 -2.25 -1.08
C GLY A 454 -35.36 -0.84 -0.48
N THR A 455 -34.87 -0.68 0.75
CA THR A 455 -34.68 0.64 1.37
C THR A 455 -33.40 0.71 2.22
N ALA A 456 -32.86 1.91 2.39
CA ALA A 456 -31.72 2.17 3.25
C ALA A 456 -31.90 3.49 4.01
N HIS A 457 -31.63 3.49 5.31
CA HIS A 457 -31.66 4.69 6.14
C HIS A 457 -30.62 4.61 7.26
N THR A 458 -30.44 5.70 8.01
CA THR A 458 -29.51 5.75 9.14
C THR A 458 -30.26 6.19 10.39
N VAL A 459 -30.06 5.46 11.48
CA VAL A 459 -30.58 5.79 12.81
C VAL A 459 -29.43 6.32 13.65
N THR A 460 -29.62 7.49 14.26
CA THR A 460 -28.68 8.04 15.25
C THR A 460 -29.15 7.66 16.65
N LEU A 461 -28.26 7.10 17.45
CA LEU A 461 -28.49 6.72 18.83
C LEU A 461 -27.60 7.56 19.73
N SER A 462 -28.21 8.26 20.68
CA SER A 462 -27.49 8.91 21.78
C SER A 462 -27.27 7.94 22.92
N TYR A 463 -26.13 8.06 23.60
CA TYR A 463 -25.84 7.42 24.87
C TYR A 463 -25.42 8.47 25.90
N ALA A 464 -25.84 8.25 27.15
CA ALA A 464 -25.35 8.97 28.30
C ALA A 464 -25.18 7.95 29.42
N GLY A 465 -23.98 7.88 30.01
CA GLY A 465 -23.66 6.93 31.07
C GLY A 465 -22.18 6.60 31.15
N GLY A 466 -21.68 6.51 32.38
CA GLY A 466 -20.26 6.33 32.68
C GLY A 466 -19.57 7.65 33.05
N GLU A 467 -18.33 7.56 33.52
CA GLU A 467 -17.52 8.72 33.89
C GLU A 467 -16.67 9.21 32.70
N GLU A 468 -16.53 10.52 32.55
CA GLU A 468 -15.52 11.09 31.66
C GLU A 468 -14.14 10.84 32.26
N ARG A 469 -13.29 10.15 31.53
CA ARG A 469 -11.96 9.77 32.00
C ARG A 469 -10.91 10.00 30.92
N ARG A 470 -9.69 10.31 31.35
CA ARG A 470 -8.54 10.57 30.48
C ARG A 470 -7.29 9.97 31.09
N GLY A 471 -6.44 9.39 30.26
CA GLY A 471 -5.15 8.86 30.71
C GLY A 471 -4.29 8.37 29.56
N PRO A 472 -3.15 7.74 29.86
CA PRO A 472 -2.26 7.21 28.84
C PRO A 472 -2.93 6.06 28.06
N VAL A 473 -2.51 5.86 26.82
CA VAL A 473 -2.84 4.65 26.06
C VAL A 473 -2.17 3.41 26.69
N THR A 474 -2.79 2.25 26.56
CA THR A 474 -2.18 0.96 26.89
C THR A 474 -1.10 0.58 25.87
N MET A 475 -0.22 -0.36 26.23
CA MET A 475 0.81 -0.89 25.32
C MET A 475 0.20 -1.49 24.04
N GLY A 476 -0.93 -2.20 24.17
CA GLY A 476 -1.67 -2.77 23.03
C GLY A 476 -2.29 -1.71 22.12
N GLN A 477 -2.91 -0.67 22.71
CA GLN A 477 -3.44 0.47 21.96
C GLN A 477 -2.34 1.21 21.21
N ALA A 478 -1.21 1.53 21.85
CA ALA A 478 -0.08 2.19 21.21
C ALA A 478 0.43 1.41 19.98
N ASN A 479 0.52 0.08 20.10
CA ASN A 479 0.91 -0.79 18.99
C ASN A 479 -0.06 -0.69 17.81
N MET A 480 -1.37 -0.79 18.06
CA MET A 480 -2.38 -0.75 17.00
C MET A 480 -2.59 0.65 16.41
N ILE A 481 -2.48 1.72 17.20
CA ILE A 481 -2.51 3.10 16.68
C ILE A 481 -1.42 3.28 15.63
N ARG A 482 -0.19 2.82 15.91
CA ARG A 482 0.91 2.87 14.93
C ARG A 482 0.59 2.07 13.66
N CYS A 483 0.09 0.84 13.79
CA CYS A 483 -0.33 0.03 12.64
C CYS A 483 -1.45 0.70 11.84
N ILE A 484 -2.45 1.29 12.51
CA ILE A 484 -3.55 2.02 11.87
C ILE A 484 -3.07 3.27 11.13
N LEU A 485 -2.00 3.92 11.58
CA LEU A 485 -1.45 5.07 10.87
C LEU A 485 -0.61 4.65 9.64
N ARG A 486 0.10 3.52 9.74
CA ARG A 486 1.06 3.05 8.73
C ARG A 486 0.44 2.16 7.64
N ASP A 487 -0.33 1.14 8.03
CA ASP A 487 -0.68 -0.01 7.19
C ASP A 487 -2.02 0.18 6.47
N GLU A 488 -2.34 -0.58 5.43
CA GLU A 488 -3.63 -0.43 4.74
C GLU A 488 -4.82 -0.83 5.64
N PRO A 489 -5.89 -0.01 5.73
CA PRO A 489 -7.06 -0.26 6.60
C PRO A 489 -7.71 -1.63 6.44
N LEU A 490 -7.71 -2.18 5.22
CA LEU A 490 -8.31 -3.51 4.95
C LEU A 490 -7.58 -4.64 5.68
N HIS A 491 -6.32 -4.43 6.06
CA HIS A 491 -5.50 -5.40 6.79
C HIS A 491 -5.54 -5.18 8.31
N ILE A 492 -6.00 -4.01 8.77
CA ILE A 492 -5.94 -3.63 10.18
C ILE A 492 -7.32 -3.54 10.83
N ASN A 493 -8.35 -3.03 10.16
CA ASN A 493 -9.66 -2.92 10.78
C ASN A 493 -10.27 -4.31 11.00
N ASN A 494 -10.89 -4.51 12.16
CA ASN A 494 -11.59 -5.75 12.46
C ASN A 494 -13.01 -5.71 11.90
N HIS A 495 -13.60 -6.87 11.62
CA HIS A 495 -15.01 -6.99 11.30
C HIS A 495 -15.65 -8.17 12.00
N ASP A 496 -16.97 -8.09 12.16
CA ASP A 496 -17.76 -9.17 12.71
C ASP A 496 -19.21 -9.15 12.19
N VAL A 497 -19.89 -10.29 12.30
CA VAL A 497 -21.33 -10.42 11.99
C VAL A 497 -22.04 -11.04 13.18
N TRP A 498 -22.99 -10.31 13.77
CA TRP A 498 -23.78 -10.77 14.90
C TRP A 498 -25.18 -11.15 14.45
N PRO A 499 -25.63 -12.39 14.65
CA PRO A 499 -26.99 -12.78 14.34
C PRO A 499 -27.98 -12.09 15.29
N VAL A 500 -29.20 -11.86 14.79
CA VAL A 500 -30.33 -11.37 15.57
C VAL A 500 -31.34 -12.51 15.72
N PRO A 501 -31.74 -12.90 16.95
CA PRO A 501 -32.75 -13.94 17.14
C PRO A 501 -34.08 -13.58 16.45
N ALA A 502 -34.72 -14.55 15.82
CA ALA A 502 -36.00 -14.35 15.17
C ALA A 502 -37.06 -13.85 16.16
N GLY A 503 -37.85 -12.86 15.76
CA GLY A 503 -38.86 -12.23 16.62
C GLY A 503 -38.34 -11.06 17.48
N THR A 504 -37.05 -10.73 17.39
CA THR A 504 -36.50 -9.52 18.03
C THR A 504 -36.99 -8.26 17.31
N ALA A 505 -37.55 -7.30 18.06
CA ALA A 505 -37.99 -6.02 17.49
C ALA A 505 -36.78 -5.08 17.22
N PRO A 506 -36.83 -4.22 16.18
CA PRO A 506 -35.76 -3.27 15.88
C PRO A 506 -35.35 -2.39 17.08
N GLU A 507 -36.28 -2.00 17.93
CA GLU A 507 -36.03 -1.18 19.12
C GLU A 507 -35.13 -1.93 20.12
N GLN A 508 -35.36 -3.23 20.32
CA GLN A 508 -34.55 -4.07 21.21
C GLN A 508 -33.10 -4.21 20.70
N VAL A 509 -32.92 -4.28 19.38
CA VAL A 509 -31.61 -4.29 18.73
C VAL A 509 -30.86 -2.98 19.00
N LEU A 510 -31.52 -1.84 18.81
CA LEU A 510 -30.92 -0.52 19.02
C LEU A 510 -30.61 -0.28 20.51
N ASP A 511 -31.49 -0.71 21.42
CA ASP A 511 -31.28 -0.60 22.87
C ASP A 511 -30.15 -1.49 23.37
N ALA A 512 -30.01 -2.70 22.83
CA ALA A 512 -28.89 -3.59 23.14
C ALA A 512 -27.55 -2.99 22.67
N LEU A 513 -27.50 -2.39 21.48
CA LEU A 513 -26.29 -1.67 21.01
C LEU A 513 -25.94 -0.51 21.94
N ARG A 514 -26.92 0.32 22.32
CA ARG A 514 -26.70 1.44 23.27
C ARG A 514 -26.19 0.94 24.62
N THR A 515 -26.74 -0.16 25.11
CA THR A 515 -26.34 -0.77 26.39
C THR A 515 -24.87 -1.21 26.35
N LEU A 516 -24.42 -1.86 25.28
CA LEU A 516 -23.02 -2.25 25.11
C LEU A 516 -22.07 -1.04 25.08
N VAL A 517 -22.46 0.04 24.40
CA VAL A 517 -21.67 1.28 24.31
C VAL A 517 -21.49 1.93 25.69
N VAL A 518 -22.57 2.06 26.47
CA VAL A 518 -22.49 2.62 27.83
C VAL A 518 -21.62 1.73 28.73
N ARG A 519 -21.83 0.41 28.64
CA ARG A 519 -21.19 -0.60 29.48
C ARG A 519 -19.67 -0.69 29.31
N HIS A 520 -19.16 -0.51 28.09
CA HIS A 520 -17.72 -0.69 27.80
C HIS A 520 -17.03 0.63 27.43
N GLU A 521 -16.13 1.11 28.29
CA GLU A 521 -15.36 2.35 28.07
C GLU A 521 -14.68 2.40 26.70
N ALA A 522 -14.16 1.27 26.22
CA ALA A 522 -13.47 1.18 24.92
C ALA A 522 -14.33 1.64 23.74
N LEU A 523 -15.66 1.42 23.78
CA LEU A 523 -16.56 1.83 22.71
C LEU A 523 -16.87 3.34 22.73
N ARG A 524 -16.51 4.03 23.82
CA ARG A 524 -16.64 5.48 24.02
C ARG A 524 -15.28 6.18 24.03
N THR A 525 -14.23 5.49 23.61
CA THR A 525 -12.85 5.98 23.66
C THR A 525 -12.42 6.58 22.32
N THR A 526 -11.84 7.77 22.37
CA THR A 526 -11.09 8.40 21.26
C THR A 526 -9.64 8.65 21.65
N PHE A 527 -8.80 8.89 20.64
CA PHE A 527 -7.36 9.11 20.77
C PHE A 527 -7.00 10.45 20.10
N PRO A 528 -7.07 11.57 20.83
CA PRO A 528 -6.79 12.88 20.27
C PRO A 528 -5.34 12.95 19.77
N GLU A 529 -5.16 13.44 18.54
CA GLU A 529 -3.86 13.50 17.86
C GLU A 529 -3.01 14.66 18.42
N PRO A 530 -1.80 14.40 18.94
CA PRO A 530 -0.84 15.45 19.29
C PRO A 530 -0.19 16.04 18.03
N ALA A 531 0.36 17.25 18.14
CA ALA A 531 0.96 17.98 17.01
C ALA A 531 2.18 17.29 16.36
N ASP A 532 2.73 16.25 16.98
CA ASP A 532 3.99 15.58 16.64
C ASP A 532 3.88 14.05 16.40
N GLY A 533 2.67 13.47 16.28
CA GLY A 533 2.52 12.08 15.81
C GLY A 533 1.46 11.22 16.51
N ALA A 534 1.74 9.94 16.69
CA ALA A 534 0.80 8.95 17.24
C ALA A 534 0.36 9.31 18.68
N SER A 535 -0.95 9.23 18.94
CA SER A 535 -1.50 9.62 20.24
C SER A 535 -0.97 8.75 21.39
N ARG A 536 -0.61 9.41 22.49
CA ARG A 536 -0.20 8.79 23.76
C ARG A 536 -1.29 8.83 24.82
N ILE A 537 -2.43 9.42 24.50
CA ILE A 537 -3.54 9.66 25.42
C ILE A 537 -4.83 9.11 24.84
N GLN A 538 -5.66 8.56 25.71
CA GLN A 538 -7.02 8.12 25.38
C GLN A 538 -8.02 8.91 26.23
N VAL A 539 -9.16 9.22 25.63
CA VAL A 539 -10.24 10.00 26.25
C VAL A 539 -11.53 9.20 26.14
N VAL A 540 -12.18 8.95 27.27
CA VAL A 540 -13.45 8.24 27.39
C VAL A 540 -14.55 9.28 27.61
N ALA A 541 -15.50 9.36 26.69
CA ALA A 541 -16.62 10.31 26.78
C ALA A 541 -17.76 9.74 27.65
N ALA A 542 -18.34 10.56 28.54
CA ALA A 542 -19.50 10.17 29.36
C ALA A 542 -20.82 10.11 28.58
N GLU A 543 -20.90 10.85 27.48
CA GLU A 543 -22.06 10.93 26.58
C GLU A 543 -21.61 11.16 25.13
N GLY A 544 -22.50 10.86 24.19
CA GLY A 544 -22.25 11.08 22.77
C GLY A 544 -23.27 10.38 21.88
N ASP A 545 -23.02 10.46 20.57
CA ASP A 545 -23.89 9.87 19.55
C ASP A 545 -23.12 8.86 18.69
N PHE A 546 -23.84 7.84 18.20
CA PHE A 546 -23.35 6.95 17.16
C PHE A 546 -24.46 6.60 16.18
N THR A 547 -24.08 6.11 14.99
CA THR A 547 -25.03 5.81 13.92
C THR A 547 -25.08 4.33 13.58
N VAL A 548 -26.28 3.87 13.24
CA VAL A 548 -26.56 2.52 12.74
C VAL A 548 -27.20 2.66 11.36
N ARG A 549 -26.52 2.15 10.33
CA ARG A 549 -27.10 2.07 8.99
C ARG A 549 -28.05 0.89 8.91
N VAL A 550 -29.28 1.09 8.50
CA VAL A 550 -30.27 0.02 8.32
C VAL A 550 -30.45 -0.24 6.83
N LEU A 551 -30.27 -1.50 6.42
CA LEU A 551 -30.53 -1.97 5.06
C LEU A 551 -31.68 -2.97 5.11
N ASP A 552 -32.81 -2.61 4.51
CA ASP A 552 -34.00 -3.46 4.47
C ASP A 552 -34.12 -4.18 3.14
N HIS A 553 -34.29 -5.50 3.21
CA HIS A 553 -34.34 -6.39 2.08
C HIS A 553 -35.72 -7.03 1.95
N GLU A 554 -36.21 -7.14 0.72
CA GLU A 554 -37.37 -7.99 0.43
C GLU A 554 -37.00 -9.47 0.50
N GLU A 555 -35.77 -9.80 0.06
CA GLU A 555 -35.15 -11.11 0.15
C GLU A 555 -33.62 -11.01 0.31
N PHE A 556 -33.01 -11.96 1.02
CA PHE A 556 -31.56 -12.02 1.24
C PHE A 556 -30.82 -12.92 0.25
N GLY A 557 -31.52 -13.52 -0.71
CA GLY A 557 -31.00 -14.60 -1.56
C GLY A 557 -30.76 -15.91 -0.79
N THR A 558 -29.99 -16.82 -1.38
CA THR A 558 -29.77 -18.19 -0.84
C THR A 558 -28.79 -18.27 0.32
N GLU A 559 -27.92 -17.26 0.52
CA GLU A 559 -26.88 -17.26 1.57
C GLU A 559 -26.84 -15.96 2.42
N PRO A 560 -27.84 -15.71 3.29
CA PRO A 560 -27.97 -14.43 4.02
C PRO A 560 -26.77 -14.08 4.92
N ALA A 561 -26.20 -15.08 5.60
CA ALA A 561 -25.05 -14.88 6.48
C ALA A 561 -23.76 -14.57 5.71
N ARG A 562 -23.59 -15.12 4.51
CA ARG A 562 -22.47 -14.80 3.61
C ARG A 562 -22.59 -13.39 3.05
N TYR A 563 -23.82 -12.96 2.75
CA TYR A 563 -24.10 -11.58 2.40
C TYR A 563 -23.74 -10.64 3.56
N ALA A 564 -24.17 -10.94 4.79
CA ALA A 564 -23.83 -10.17 5.98
C ALA A 564 -22.32 -10.07 6.22
N GLU A 565 -21.58 -11.16 6.02
CA GLU A 565 -20.12 -11.20 6.07
C GLU A 565 -19.48 -10.31 5.00
N THR A 566 -20.04 -10.30 3.78
CA THR A 566 -19.58 -9.42 2.70
C THR A 566 -19.78 -7.95 3.07
N VAL A 567 -20.93 -7.59 3.65
CA VAL A 567 -21.21 -6.24 4.15
C VAL A 567 -20.21 -5.83 5.23
N ALA A 568 -19.94 -6.71 6.21
CA ALA A 568 -18.98 -6.46 7.29
C ALA A 568 -17.55 -6.28 6.77
N ARG A 569 -17.11 -7.15 5.84
CA ARG A 569 -15.78 -7.06 5.21
C ARG A 569 -15.58 -5.77 4.44
N ARG A 570 -16.61 -5.30 3.72
CA ARG A 570 -16.59 -4.01 3.01
C ARG A 570 -16.52 -2.83 3.97
N ALA A 571 -17.15 -2.92 5.15
CA ALA A 571 -17.12 -1.86 6.15
C ALA A 571 -15.72 -1.58 6.75
N ARG A 572 -14.78 -2.54 6.65
CA ARG A 572 -13.37 -2.36 7.05
C ARG A 572 -12.62 -1.32 6.24
N ALA A 573 -13.19 -0.94 5.12
CA ALA A 573 -12.48 -0.14 4.17
C ALA A 573 -12.43 1.33 4.62
N GLY A 574 -11.23 1.91 4.66
CA GLY A 574 -10.98 3.28 5.14
C GLY A 574 -10.54 3.35 6.59
N ARG A 575 -9.65 4.31 6.87
CA ARG A 575 -9.12 4.55 8.23
C ARG A 575 -10.23 5.07 9.14
N PHE A 576 -10.20 4.71 10.41
CA PHE A 576 -10.94 5.42 11.45
C PHE A 576 -10.15 6.67 11.82
N ARG A 577 -10.81 7.83 11.89
CA ARG A 577 -10.28 9.04 12.51
C ARG A 577 -10.25 8.84 14.02
N LEU A 578 -9.13 8.36 14.53
CA LEU A 578 -9.01 7.97 15.94
C LEU A 578 -9.31 9.11 16.91
N ASP A 579 -9.17 10.36 16.47
CA ASP A 579 -9.46 11.57 17.25
C ASP A 579 -10.96 11.86 17.45
N ARG A 580 -11.84 11.39 16.54
CA ARG A 580 -13.25 11.83 16.51
C ARG A 580 -14.28 10.79 16.08
N ASP A 581 -13.90 9.76 15.34
CA ASP A 581 -14.84 8.75 14.86
C ASP A 581 -15.33 7.89 16.02
N PHE A 582 -16.61 7.55 16.00
CA PHE A 582 -17.12 6.45 16.81
C PHE A 582 -16.41 5.15 16.37
N PRO A 583 -15.88 4.33 17.30
CA PRO A 583 -14.93 3.28 16.94
C PRO A 583 -15.57 2.06 16.25
N LEU A 584 -16.88 2.07 16.01
CA LEU A 584 -17.60 1.05 15.25
C LEU A 584 -18.33 1.66 14.05
N ARG A 585 -18.39 0.92 12.95
CA ARG A 585 -19.30 1.16 11.82
C ARG A 585 -20.31 0.04 11.80
N ILE A 586 -21.58 0.36 12.05
CA ILE A 586 -22.63 -0.63 12.30
C ILE A 586 -23.64 -0.62 11.16
N THR A 587 -23.92 -1.77 10.56
CA THR A 587 -25.00 -1.97 9.59
C THR A 587 -25.96 -3.05 10.08
N LEU A 588 -27.21 -2.68 10.35
CA LEU A 588 -28.31 -3.60 10.65
C LEU A 588 -28.95 -4.05 9.33
N LEU A 589 -29.01 -5.36 9.11
CA LEU A 589 -29.67 -6.00 7.97
C LEU A 589 -31.03 -6.51 8.41
N THR A 590 -32.09 -6.06 7.74
CA THR A 590 -33.48 -6.46 8.01
C THR A 590 -34.10 -7.17 6.79
N LEU A 591 -35.01 -8.10 7.04
CA LEU A 591 -35.85 -8.76 6.03
C LEU A 591 -37.29 -8.31 6.23
N ARG A 592 -37.80 -7.49 5.32
CA ARG A 592 -39.15 -6.91 5.40
C ARG A 592 -39.42 -6.28 6.77
N GLY A 593 -38.46 -5.47 7.22
CA GLY A 593 -38.46 -4.81 8.53
C GLY A 593 -38.04 -5.66 9.73
N ALA A 594 -37.90 -6.98 9.60
CA ALA A 594 -37.47 -7.85 10.69
C ALA A 594 -35.93 -7.93 10.78
N PRO A 595 -35.30 -7.56 11.91
CA PRO A 595 -33.85 -7.71 12.12
C PRO A 595 -33.33 -9.14 11.92
N ALA A 596 -32.24 -9.28 11.17
CA ALA A 596 -31.61 -10.58 10.92
C ALA A 596 -30.14 -10.62 11.32
N PHE A 597 -29.36 -9.58 10.97
CA PHE A 597 -27.93 -9.52 11.26
C PHE A 597 -27.47 -8.10 11.58
N VAL A 598 -26.46 -7.98 12.43
CA VAL A 598 -25.64 -6.78 12.56
C VAL A 598 -24.27 -7.07 11.97
N SER A 599 -23.95 -6.41 10.85
CA SER A 599 -22.63 -6.41 10.24
C SER A 599 -21.85 -5.20 10.73
N LEU A 600 -20.67 -5.41 11.31
CA LEU A 600 -19.86 -4.32 11.87
C LEU A 600 -18.41 -4.36 11.40
N SER A 601 -17.80 -3.18 11.39
CA SER A 601 -16.34 -3.00 11.37
C SER A 601 -15.93 -2.18 12.58
N SER A 602 -14.80 -2.50 13.19
CA SER A 602 -14.30 -1.80 14.38
C SER A 602 -12.85 -1.34 14.21
N SER A 603 -12.53 -0.20 14.83
CA SER A 603 -11.15 0.26 14.94
C SER A 603 -10.36 -0.69 15.82
N HIS A 604 -9.24 -1.20 15.29
CA HIS A 604 -8.37 -2.10 16.04
C HIS A 604 -7.65 -1.39 17.21
N ALA A 605 -7.78 -0.07 17.33
CA ALA A 605 -7.30 0.70 18.48
C ALA A 605 -8.17 0.50 19.74
N VAL A 606 -9.42 0.06 19.63
CA VAL A 606 -10.29 -0.14 20.81
C VAL A 606 -10.71 -1.59 21.02
N THR A 607 -10.74 -2.39 19.95
CA THR A 607 -11.16 -3.80 20.02
C THR A 607 -10.20 -4.69 19.24
N ASP A 608 -10.06 -5.92 19.73
CA ASP A 608 -9.49 -7.05 19.00
C ASP A 608 -10.54 -8.16 18.81
N GLY A 609 -10.16 -9.26 18.16
CA GLY A 609 -11.07 -10.38 17.91
C GLY A 609 -11.67 -11.01 19.18
N SER A 610 -10.95 -10.98 20.31
CA SER A 610 -11.46 -11.47 21.60
C SER A 610 -12.44 -10.49 22.24
N ALA A 611 -12.16 -9.18 22.15
CA ALA A 611 -13.10 -8.14 22.60
C ALA A 611 -14.43 -8.23 21.82
N LEU A 612 -14.38 -8.46 20.51
CA LEU A 612 -15.58 -8.66 19.69
C LEU A 612 -16.38 -9.91 20.08
N ALA A 613 -15.71 -10.99 20.49
CA ALA A 613 -16.38 -12.19 20.99
C ALA A 613 -17.12 -11.93 22.31
N VAL A 614 -16.53 -11.18 23.25
CA VAL A 614 -17.19 -10.77 24.49
C VAL A 614 -18.41 -9.89 24.18
N LEU A 615 -18.26 -8.90 23.31
CA LEU A 615 -19.37 -8.02 22.91
C LEU A 615 -20.51 -8.81 22.25
N ARG A 616 -20.19 -9.80 21.42
CA ARG A 616 -21.18 -10.68 20.78
C ARG A 616 -21.91 -11.57 21.80
N GLU A 617 -21.22 -12.11 22.79
CA GLU A 617 -21.85 -12.92 23.84
C GLU A 617 -22.83 -12.08 24.65
N GLU A 618 -22.43 -10.88 25.07
CA GLU A 618 -23.28 -9.94 25.80
C GLU A 618 -24.45 -9.44 24.94
N TRP A 619 -24.21 -9.19 23.64
CA TRP A 619 -25.24 -8.89 22.65
C TRP A 619 -26.34 -9.95 22.64
N LEU A 620 -25.97 -11.24 22.53
CA LEU A 620 -26.94 -12.33 22.53
C LEU A 620 -27.68 -12.46 23.86
N GLY A 621 -26.99 -12.24 24.98
CA GLY A 621 -27.61 -12.21 26.31
C GLY A 621 -28.67 -11.12 26.43
N LEU A 622 -28.35 -9.90 26.00
CA LEU A 622 -29.29 -8.77 26.01
C LEU A 622 -30.53 -9.04 25.16
N LEU A 623 -30.34 -9.59 23.94
CA LEU A 623 -31.47 -9.93 23.07
C LEU A 623 -32.32 -11.10 23.60
N ALA A 624 -31.76 -11.96 24.45
CA ALA A 624 -32.49 -12.99 25.17
C ALA A 624 -33.19 -12.47 26.44
N GLY A 625 -33.08 -11.17 26.75
CA GLY A 625 -33.67 -10.55 27.94
C GLY A 625 -32.89 -10.81 29.23
N ALA A 626 -31.63 -11.23 29.15
CA ALA A 626 -30.78 -11.43 30.31
C ALA A 626 -30.27 -10.10 30.89
N GLU A 627 -30.21 -10.01 32.21
CA GLU A 627 -29.47 -8.95 32.89
C GLU A 627 -27.98 -9.30 32.90
N LEU A 628 -27.14 -8.42 32.33
CA LEU A 628 -25.70 -8.66 32.26
C LEU A 628 -25.06 -8.44 33.65
N PRO A 629 -24.12 -9.31 34.08
CA PRO A 629 -23.41 -9.13 35.36
C PRO A 629 -22.59 -7.82 35.36
N PRO A 630 -22.19 -7.28 36.51
CA PRO A 630 -21.27 -6.14 36.57
C PRO A 630 -19.97 -6.39 35.81
N VAL A 631 -19.38 -5.33 35.24
CA VAL A 631 -18.07 -5.42 34.57
C VAL A 631 -16.98 -5.46 35.64
N GLU A 632 -16.40 -6.65 35.87
CA GLU A 632 -15.26 -6.85 36.77
C GLU A 632 -13.90 -6.83 36.04
N ALA A 633 -13.93 -6.84 34.70
CA ALA A 633 -12.73 -6.80 33.89
C ALA A 633 -12.13 -5.38 33.85
N LEU A 634 -10.81 -5.30 33.73
CA LEU A 634 -10.10 -4.03 33.62
C LEU A 634 -10.54 -3.27 32.38
N THR A 635 -10.86 -1.99 32.56
CA THR A 635 -11.07 -1.07 31.45
C THR A 635 -9.73 -0.69 30.81
N PRO A 636 -9.72 -0.08 29.60
CA PRO A 636 -8.49 0.38 28.98
C PRO A 636 -7.65 1.31 29.87
N LEU A 637 -8.29 2.23 30.61
CA LEU A 637 -7.57 3.15 31.48
C LEU A 637 -7.04 2.49 32.76
N ASP A 638 -7.79 1.53 33.32
CA ASP A 638 -7.33 0.76 34.48
C ASP A 638 -6.15 -0.12 34.12
N LEU A 639 -6.17 -0.72 32.92
CA LEU A 639 -5.04 -1.46 32.40
C LEU A 639 -3.82 -0.56 32.18
N ALA A 640 -4.00 0.63 31.61
CA ALA A 640 -2.89 1.56 31.39
C ALA A 640 -2.23 1.95 32.72
N ALA A 641 -3.03 2.15 33.77
CA ALA A 641 -2.54 2.35 35.13
C ALA A 641 -1.78 1.12 35.67
N GLU A 642 -2.27 -0.09 35.43
CA GLU A 642 -1.60 -1.34 35.84
C GLU A 642 -0.25 -1.53 35.11
N GLU A 643 -0.19 -1.24 33.81
CA GLU A 643 1.00 -1.33 32.97
C GLU A 643 2.08 -0.33 33.41
N ALA A 644 1.68 0.84 33.90
CA ALA A 644 2.58 1.86 34.44
C ALA A 644 3.16 1.52 35.83
N THR A 645 2.62 0.52 36.53
CA THR A 645 3.17 0.09 37.82
C THR A 645 4.58 -0.51 37.67
N PRO A 646 5.42 -0.53 38.72
CA PRO A 646 6.72 -1.19 38.67
C PRO A 646 6.65 -2.67 38.25
N ALA A 647 5.54 -3.36 38.56
CA ALA A 647 5.34 -4.74 38.13
C ALA A 647 5.05 -4.83 36.62
N GLY A 648 4.21 -3.94 36.08
CA GLY A 648 3.92 -3.83 34.64
C GLY A 648 5.18 -3.51 33.83
N LEU A 649 5.95 -2.51 34.25
CA LEU A 649 7.22 -2.14 33.62
C LEU A 649 8.23 -3.29 33.64
N ARG A 650 8.34 -4.05 34.74
CA ARG A 650 9.21 -5.23 34.81
C ARG A 650 8.79 -6.34 33.84
N ARG A 651 7.48 -6.55 33.63
CA ARG A 651 6.98 -7.52 32.64
C ARG A 651 7.34 -7.07 31.22
N SER A 652 7.09 -5.81 30.89
CA SER A 652 7.47 -5.21 29.60
C SER A 652 8.97 -5.37 29.33
N GLU A 653 9.81 -5.04 30.31
CA GLU A 653 11.27 -5.18 30.17
C GLU A 653 11.71 -6.65 30.03
N ALA A 654 11.05 -7.57 30.71
CA ALA A 654 11.31 -9.00 30.54
C ALA A 654 10.96 -9.47 29.12
N SER A 655 9.86 -8.98 28.57
CA SER A 655 9.47 -9.25 27.18
C SER A 655 10.51 -8.72 26.20
N LEU A 656 10.97 -7.47 26.35
CA LEU A 656 12.01 -6.88 25.50
C LEU A 656 13.30 -7.70 25.53
N ARG A 657 13.78 -8.10 26.72
CA ARG A 657 14.96 -8.97 26.86
C ARG A 657 14.78 -10.34 26.22
N TYR A 658 13.57 -10.91 26.28
CA TYR A 658 13.27 -12.18 25.65
C TYR A 658 13.29 -12.06 24.12
N TRP A 659 12.71 -11.00 23.57
CA TRP A 659 12.75 -10.69 22.13
C TRP A 659 14.19 -10.46 21.66
N GLN A 660 14.96 -9.61 22.33
CA GLN A 660 16.38 -9.38 22.05
C GLN A 660 17.18 -10.67 22.07
N ARG A 661 16.96 -11.55 23.06
CA ARG A 661 17.64 -12.85 23.11
C ARG A 661 17.25 -13.74 21.93
N THR A 662 15.96 -13.86 21.64
CA THR A 662 15.46 -14.71 20.56
C THR A 662 15.97 -14.24 19.20
N ILE A 663 15.96 -12.93 18.96
CA ILE A 663 16.53 -12.32 17.76
C ILE A 663 18.06 -12.39 17.80
N GLY A 664 18.70 -12.32 18.96
CA GLY A 664 20.15 -12.44 19.07
C GLY A 664 20.68 -13.85 18.78
N THR A 665 19.87 -14.90 18.99
CA THR A 665 20.35 -16.30 18.94
C THR A 665 19.64 -17.22 17.94
N GLY A 666 18.43 -16.87 17.48
CA GLY A 666 17.64 -17.68 16.54
C GLY A 666 17.97 -17.40 15.07
N PRO A 667 17.39 -18.10 14.08
CA PRO A 667 17.45 -17.65 12.69
C PRO A 667 16.80 -16.26 12.53
N GLN A 668 17.37 -15.40 11.68
CA GLN A 668 16.90 -14.02 11.44
C GLN A 668 15.95 -13.91 10.27
N GLU A 669 16.25 -14.70 9.25
CA GLU A 669 15.38 -14.98 8.11
C GLU A 669 15.12 -16.49 8.14
N MET A 670 13.84 -16.86 8.26
CA MET A 670 13.45 -18.26 8.16
C MET A 670 13.61 -18.75 6.72
N PHE A 671 13.34 -17.90 5.73
CA PHE A 671 13.38 -18.25 4.31
C PHE A 671 14.54 -17.61 3.55
N ALA A 672 15.76 -17.75 4.07
CA ALA A 672 16.98 -17.40 3.33
C ALA A 672 17.33 -18.49 2.30
N GLU A 673 16.86 -18.32 1.07
CA GLU A 673 17.13 -19.21 -0.08
C GLU A 673 17.32 -18.39 -1.39
N PRO A 674 17.90 -18.96 -2.46
CA PRO A 674 18.22 -18.20 -3.68
C PRO A 674 17.04 -17.47 -4.34
N ARG A 675 15.83 -18.00 -4.21
CA ARG A 675 14.59 -17.42 -4.79
C ARG A 675 14.03 -16.26 -3.94
N ALA A 676 14.54 -16.06 -2.74
CA ALA A 676 13.98 -15.14 -1.76
C ALA A 676 14.46 -13.70 -1.97
N THR A 677 13.51 -12.77 -2.00
CA THR A 677 13.78 -11.32 -2.04
C THR A 677 13.06 -10.62 -0.89
N ARG A 678 13.71 -9.65 -0.23
CA ARG A 678 13.15 -8.85 0.86
C ARG A 678 12.19 -7.77 0.34
N THR A 679 11.05 -8.15 -0.22
CA THR A 679 9.98 -7.22 -0.64
C THR A 679 8.62 -7.65 -0.11
N ASP A 680 7.72 -6.69 0.14
CA ASP A 680 6.30 -7.00 0.39
C ASP A 680 5.68 -7.61 -0.87
N GLY A 681 5.16 -8.83 -0.72
CA GLY A 681 4.62 -9.63 -1.81
C GLY A 681 3.09 -9.70 -1.80
N GLN A 682 2.51 -9.80 -2.99
CA GLN A 682 1.11 -10.19 -3.15
C GLN A 682 0.96 -11.69 -2.92
N GLN A 683 0.22 -12.04 -1.88
CA GLN A 683 0.06 -13.42 -1.44
C GLN A 683 -1.40 -13.85 -1.60
N PRO A 684 -1.70 -14.83 -2.46
CA PRO A 684 -3.02 -15.43 -2.52
C PRO A 684 -3.31 -16.23 -1.24
N GLN A 685 -4.56 -16.18 -0.78
CA GLN A 685 -5.01 -17.05 0.31
C GLN A 685 -5.21 -18.47 -0.22
N LEU A 686 -4.65 -19.47 0.45
CA LEU A 686 -4.98 -20.88 0.29
C LEU A 686 -5.73 -21.37 1.53
N THR A 687 -6.96 -21.84 1.36
CA THR A 687 -7.80 -22.36 2.43
C THR A 687 -7.78 -23.88 2.41
N LEU A 688 -7.49 -24.50 3.55
CA LEU A 688 -7.61 -25.95 3.76
C LEU A 688 -8.83 -26.24 4.64
N ARG A 689 -9.66 -27.19 4.20
CA ARG A 689 -10.74 -27.80 5.00
C ARG A 689 -10.53 -29.31 5.02
N SER A 690 -10.35 -29.92 6.20
CA SER A 690 -10.06 -31.36 6.28
C SER A 690 -10.67 -32.05 7.49
N LEU A 691 -11.54 -33.04 7.24
CA LEU A 691 -12.07 -33.94 8.26
C LEU A 691 -11.00 -34.94 8.74
N ARG A 692 -10.24 -35.55 7.82
CA ARG A 692 -9.15 -36.47 8.19
C ARG A 692 -8.07 -35.77 9.01
N GLY A 693 -7.73 -34.52 8.68
CA GLY A 693 -6.80 -33.69 9.46
C GLY A 693 -7.28 -33.44 10.88
N ALA A 694 -8.58 -33.13 11.09
CA ALA A 694 -9.14 -32.96 12.43
C ALA A 694 -9.14 -34.26 13.24
N ARG A 695 -9.53 -35.38 12.62
CA ARG A 695 -9.51 -36.72 13.25
C ARG A 695 -8.09 -37.10 13.67
N ALA A 696 -7.13 -36.91 12.77
CA ALA A 696 -5.71 -37.17 13.02
C ALA A 696 -5.18 -36.28 14.16
N LEU A 697 -5.43 -34.97 14.10
CA LEU A 697 -5.04 -34.02 15.15
C LEU A 697 -5.58 -34.44 16.53
N ALA A 698 -6.86 -34.79 16.61
CA ALA A 698 -7.48 -35.25 17.85
C ALA A 698 -6.87 -36.58 18.34
N GLN A 699 -6.53 -37.48 17.43
CA GLN A 699 -5.91 -38.76 17.77
C GLN A 699 -4.46 -38.58 18.25
N VAL A 700 -3.67 -37.69 17.64
CA VAL A 700 -2.33 -37.33 18.13
C VAL A 700 -2.43 -36.72 19.53
N ALA A 701 -3.34 -35.77 19.74
CA ALA A 701 -3.59 -35.14 21.04
C ALA A 701 -3.92 -36.19 22.11
N LYS A 702 -4.80 -37.15 21.78
CA LYS A 702 -5.14 -38.28 22.66
C LYS A 702 -3.95 -39.20 22.93
N ARG A 703 -3.17 -39.57 21.91
CA ARG A 703 -2.02 -40.49 22.02
C ARG A 703 -0.91 -39.88 22.89
N THR A 704 -0.64 -38.59 22.72
CA THR A 704 0.48 -37.89 23.35
C THR A 704 0.11 -37.17 24.64
N GLY A 705 -1.18 -37.06 24.96
CA GLY A 705 -1.69 -36.28 26.09
C GLY A 705 -1.50 -34.76 25.95
N SER A 706 -1.20 -34.27 24.74
CA SER A 706 -0.94 -32.85 24.47
C SER A 706 -2.20 -32.14 23.92
N PRO A 707 -2.40 -30.83 24.19
CA PRO A 707 -3.53 -30.09 23.61
C PRO A 707 -3.44 -30.00 22.07
N SER A 708 -4.58 -30.10 21.38
CA SER A 708 -4.63 -30.00 19.91
C SER A 708 -3.96 -28.74 19.33
N PRO A 709 -4.15 -27.53 19.90
CA PRO A 709 -3.42 -26.34 19.43
C PRO A 709 -1.90 -26.49 19.50
N THR A 710 -1.39 -27.14 20.56
CA THR A 710 0.05 -27.40 20.73
C THR A 710 0.55 -28.41 19.71
N VAL A 711 -0.23 -29.47 19.43
CA VAL A 711 0.11 -30.45 18.39
C VAL A 711 0.16 -29.78 17.01
N LEU A 712 -0.85 -28.98 16.68
CA LEU A 712 -0.91 -28.29 15.38
C LEU A 712 0.23 -27.29 15.22
N LEU A 713 0.50 -26.46 16.24
CA LEU A 713 1.65 -25.54 16.27
C LEU A 713 2.97 -26.29 16.09
N THR A 714 3.13 -27.44 16.75
CA THR A 714 4.33 -28.28 16.63
C THR A 714 4.49 -28.79 15.20
N ALA A 715 3.43 -29.33 14.61
CA ALA A 715 3.43 -29.84 13.24
C ALA A 715 3.75 -28.72 12.24
N TRP A 716 3.12 -27.56 12.39
CA TRP A 716 3.40 -26.37 11.59
C TRP A 716 4.88 -25.95 11.70
N CYS A 717 5.38 -25.68 12.90
CA CYS A 717 6.76 -25.23 13.11
C CYS A 717 7.79 -26.27 12.64
N THR A 718 7.53 -27.57 12.83
CA THR A 718 8.39 -28.65 12.35
C THR A 718 8.47 -28.64 10.82
N LEU A 719 7.33 -28.52 10.15
CA LEU A 719 7.26 -28.53 8.68
C LEU A 719 7.85 -27.25 8.07
N VAL A 720 7.61 -26.08 8.70
CA VAL A 720 8.23 -24.80 8.32
C VAL A 720 9.75 -24.90 8.43
N ALA A 721 10.26 -25.36 9.57
CA ALA A 721 11.70 -25.50 9.78
C ALA A 721 12.32 -26.50 8.80
N HIS A 722 11.63 -27.61 8.52
CA HIS A 722 12.04 -28.58 7.50
C HIS A 722 12.11 -27.97 6.10
N ARG A 723 11.05 -27.25 5.67
CA ARG A 723 11.02 -26.54 4.36
C ARG A 723 12.08 -25.45 4.27
N ALA A 724 12.32 -24.74 5.36
CA ALA A 724 13.36 -23.73 5.47
C ALA A 724 14.78 -24.33 5.56
N GLY A 725 14.93 -25.61 5.88
CA GLY A 725 16.21 -26.23 6.24
C GLY A 725 16.82 -25.62 7.52
N GLN A 726 15.99 -25.16 8.45
CA GLN A 726 16.41 -24.57 9.72
C GLN A 726 16.29 -25.57 10.87
N SER A 727 17.16 -25.47 11.87
CA SER A 727 17.14 -26.32 13.07
C SER A 727 16.25 -25.77 14.19
N THR A 728 15.80 -24.52 14.04
CA THR A 728 14.91 -23.82 14.95
C THR A 728 13.86 -23.08 14.13
N CYS A 729 12.59 -23.15 14.53
CA CYS A 729 11.52 -22.34 13.97
C CYS A 729 11.33 -21.09 14.83
N VAL A 730 11.57 -19.92 14.25
CA VAL A 730 11.19 -18.63 14.86
C VAL A 730 9.92 -18.14 14.18
N ALA A 731 8.85 -17.99 14.96
CA ALA A 731 7.54 -17.60 14.45
C ALA A 731 6.88 -16.55 15.35
N ALA A 732 6.24 -15.56 14.76
CA ALA A 732 5.33 -14.68 15.50
C ALA A 732 3.99 -15.38 15.70
N ALA A 733 3.52 -15.43 16.94
CA ALA A 733 2.21 -15.95 17.30
C ALA A 733 1.41 -14.83 17.99
N PRO A 734 0.50 -14.14 17.27
CA PRO A 734 -0.37 -13.14 17.89
C PRO A 734 -1.13 -13.75 19.08
N LEU A 735 -1.06 -13.09 20.24
CA LEU A 735 -1.70 -13.58 21.46
C LEU A 735 -2.64 -12.52 22.03
N SER A 736 -3.85 -12.93 22.42
CA SER A 736 -4.87 -12.04 23.00
C SER A 736 -4.51 -11.46 24.36
N ASN A 737 -3.48 -12.00 25.05
CA ASN A 737 -3.01 -11.58 26.38
C ASN A 737 -4.07 -11.61 27.51
N ARG A 738 -5.14 -12.41 27.37
CA ARG A 738 -6.25 -12.52 28.35
C ARG A 738 -6.11 -13.67 29.34
N SER A 739 -4.88 -13.97 29.79
CA SER A 739 -4.60 -15.12 30.67
C SER A 739 -4.91 -14.86 32.16
N ARG A 740 -5.15 -13.61 32.56
CA ARG A 740 -5.44 -13.21 33.94
C ARG A 740 -6.94 -12.99 34.13
N PRO A 741 -7.53 -13.31 35.31
CA PRO A 741 -8.96 -13.15 35.55
C PRO A 741 -9.49 -11.75 35.21
N GLY A 742 -8.81 -10.69 35.64
CA GLY A 742 -9.18 -9.30 35.34
C GLY A 742 -9.08 -8.88 33.87
N LEU A 743 -8.46 -9.70 33.01
CA LEU A 743 -8.38 -9.45 31.55
C LEU A 743 -9.28 -10.37 30.73
N ALA A 744 -9.78 -11.47 31.31
CA ALA A 744 -10.47 -12.54 30.58
C ALA A 744 -11.63 -12.02 29.72
N ARG A 745 -12.39 -11.05 30.24
CA ARG A 745 -13.52 -10.41 29.56
C ARG A 745 -13.29 -8.93 29.25
N SER A 746 -12.04 -8.46 29.25
CA SER A 746 -11.73 -7.06 28.96
C SER A 746 -12.01 -6.74 27.48
N VAL A 747 -12.88 -5.75 27.26
CA VAL A 747 -13.11 -5.15 25.95
C VAL A 747 -12.08 -4.04 25.76
N ASN A 748 -10.94 -4.42 25.18
CA ASN A 748 -9.84 -3.55 24.82
C ASN A 748 -8.99 -4.25 23.73
N THR A 749 -8.06 -3.51 23.13
CA THR A 749 -7.00 -4.05 22.29
C THR A 749 -5.84 -4.54 23.16
N LEU A 750 -5.71 -5.86 23.27
CA LEU A 750 -4.66 -6.52 24.05
C LEU A 750 -3.71 -7.37 23.18
N SER A 751 -4.13 -7.66 21.95
CA SER A 751 -3.39 -8.54 21.05
C SER A 751 -2.00 -7.99 20.72
N GLN A 752 -0.97 -8.75 21.02
CA GLN A 752 0.42 -8.48 20.64
C GLN A 752 1.11 -9.78 20.24
N ASP A 753 2.17 -9.67 19.45
CA ASP A 753 2.93 -10.85 19.02
C ASP A 753 3.66 -11.50 20.20
N ALA A 754 3.61 -12.82 20.27
CA ALA A 754 4.55 -13.64 21.02
C ALA A 754 5.61 -14.17 20.04
N LEU A 755 6.90 -13.93 20.31
CA LEU A 755 7.97 -14.47 19.47
C LEU A 755 8.31 -15.91 19.92
N LEU A 756 7.78 -16.89 19.22
CA LEU A 756 8.09 -18.30 19.46
C LEU A 756 9.47 -18.64 18.90
N SER A 757 10.26 -19.37 19.68
CA SER A 757 11.49 -20.03 19.23
C SER A 757 11.43 -21.50 19.61
N LEU A 758 11.21 -22.37 18.64
CA LEU A 758 11.11 -23.82 18.83
C LEU A 758 12.31 -24.52 18.20
N ASP A 759 13.16 -25.10 19.04
CA ASP A 759 14.22 -26.01 18.59
C ASP A 759 13.60 -27.32 18.09
N VAL A 760 13.66 -27.53 16.78
CA VAL A 760 13.09 -28.71 16.09
C VAL A 760 14.10 -29.84 15.96
N ARG A 761 15.32 -29.72 16.52
CA ARG A 761 16.26 -30.84 16.56
C ARG A 761 15.73 -31.94 17.46
N GLY A 762 15.74 -33.17 16.96
CA GLY A 762 15.28 -34.34 17.67
C GLY A 762 15.33 -35.58 16.78
N LEU A 763 15.07 -36.74 17.37
CA LEU A 763 14.96 -37.99 16.61
C LEU A 763 13.56 -38.14 15.98
N SER A 764 12.53 -37.56 16.59
CA SER A 764 11.13 -37.78 16.21
C SER A 764 10.19 -36.61 16.53
N PHE A 765 8.98 -36.64 15.98
CA PHE A 765 7.94 -35.62 16.15
C PHE A 765 7.52 -35.46 17.62
N ASP A 766 7.30 -36.56 18.36
CA ASP A 766 6.91 -36.49 19.77
C ASP A 766 8.02 -35.84 20.63
N ALA A 767 9.28 -35.99 20.23
CA ALA A 767 10.40 -35.33 20.90
C ALA A 767 10.36 -33.81 20.73
N VAL A 768 9.94 -33.31 19.57
CA VAL A 768 9.71 -31.88 19.33
C VAL A 768 8.48 -31.40 20.09
N LEU A 769 7.38 -32.17 20.06
CA LEU A 769 6.13 -31.85 20.77
C LEU A 769 6.35 -31.65 22.28
N ARG A 770 7.17 -32.49 22.91
CA ARG A 770 7.52 -32.34 24.34
C ARG A 770 8.22 -31.01 24.66
N LYS A 771 8.93 -30.41 23.70
CA LYS A 771 9.59 -29.10 23.85
C LYS A 771 8.63 -27.94 23.53
N ALA A 772 7.71 -28.15 22.60
CA ALA A 772 6.85 -27.11 22.04
C ALA A 772 6.00 -26.40 23.10
N TRP A 773 5.46 -27.14 24.08
CA TRP A 773 4.69 -26.54 25.17
C TRP A 773 5.51 -25.52 25.99
N GLY A 774 6.75 -25.87 26.36
CA GLY A 774 7.63 -24.98 27.10
C GLY A 774 8.07 -23.75 26.29
N ALA A 775 8.32 -23.93 24.99
CA ALA A 775 8.64 -22.85 24.07
C ALA A 775 7.45 -21.89 23.90
N ALA A 776 6.25 -22.42 23.69
CA ALA A 776 5.02 -21.64 23.55
C ALA A 776 4.72 -20.85 24.83
N LEU A 777 4.75 -21.48 26.01
CA LEU A 777 4.55 -20.77 27.28
C LEU A 777 5.60 -19.69 27.53
N SER A 778 6.85 -19.92 27.15
CA SER A 778 7.91 -18.93 27.27
C SER A 778 7.64 -17.73 26.37
N ALA A 779 7.22 -17.95 25.12
CA ALA A 779 6.84 -16.88 24.21
C ALA A 779 5.61 -16.11 24.71
N TYR A 780 4.55 -16.81 25.14
CA TYR A 780 3.29 -16.22 25.61
C TYR A 780 3.44 -15.38 26.88
N ARG A 781 4.43 -15.70 27.74
CA ARG A 781 4.73 -14.88 28.92
C ARG A 781 5.40 -13.55 28.57
N HIS A 782 5.92 -13.42 27.35
CA HIS A 782 6.74 -12.31 26.88
C HIS A 782 6.11 -11.57 25.68
N SER A 783 4.78 -11.61 25.57
CA SER A 783 3.97 -10.92 24.54
C SER A 783 3.31 -9.64 25.06
N GLN A 784 3.86 -9.03 26.11
CA GLN A 784 3.39 -7.75 26.64
C GLN A 784 4.58 -6.79 26.70
N PHE A 785 4.60 -5.78 25.84
CA PHE A 785 5.74 -4.88 25.71
C PHE A 785 5.33 -3.52 25.17
N ASP A 786 6.14 -2.50 25.48
CA ASP A 786 6.09 -1.23 24.77
C ASP A 786 6.55 -1.44 23.32
N SER A 787 5.65 -1.18 22.38
CA SER A 787 5.89 -1.48 20.98
C SER A 787 6.91 -0.55 20.31
N VAL A 788 7.14 0.66 20.82
CA VAL A 788 8.18 1.58 20.31
C VAL A 788 9.54 1.07 20.75
N ARG A 789 9.67 0.78 22.05
CA ARG A 789 10.91 0.22 22.61
C ARG A 789 11.25 -1.15 22.02
N LEU A 790 10.24 -1.94 21.62
CA LEU A 790 10.50 -3.20 20.93
C LEU A 790 11.19 -2.97 19.58
N TRP A 791 10.75 -2.00 18.77
CA TRP A 791 11.40 -1.74 17.49
C TRP A 791 12.82 -1.21 17.67
N GLU A 792 13.04 -0.30 18.62
CA GLU A 792 14.39 0.15 18.98
C GLU A 792 15.29 -1.03 19.38
N ALA A 793 14.74 -1.97 20.16
CA ALA A 793 15.45 -3.17 20.56
C ALA A 793 15.72 -4.13 19.38
N ILE A 794 14.77 -4.30 18.46
CA ILE A 794 14.95 -5.07 17.23
C ILE A 794 16.05 -4.44 16.39
N GLU A 795 15.96 -3.15 16.07
CA GLU A 795 16.94 -2.42 15.26
C GLU A 795 18.36 -2.52 15.83
N ALA A 796 18.51 -2.25 17.13
CA ALA A 796 19.79 -2.40 17.82
C ALA A 796 20.33 -3.83 17.74
N THR A 797 19.49 -4.83 18.01
CA THR A 797 19.90 -6.24 17.96
C THR A 797 20.26 -6.68 16.53
N THR A 798 19.51 -6.23 15.53
CA THR A 798 19.75 -6.54 14.11
C THR A 798 21.05 -5.92 13.60
N PHE A 799 21.35 -4.68 14.01
CA PHE A 799 22.60 -4.00 13.72
C PHE A 799 23.78 -4.71 14.38
N GLU A 800 23.70 -4.95 15.70
CA GLU A 800 24.75 -5.66 16.43
C GLU A 800 25.00 -7.06 15.89
N ARG A 801 23.95 -7.78 15.48
CA ARG A 801 24.10 -9.12 14.94
C ARG A 801 24.65 -9.11 13.52
N GLY A 802 24.25 -8.15 12.71
CA GLY A 802 24.62 -8.08 11.30
C GLY A 802 23.57 -8.66 10.37
N SER A 803 22.29 -8.52 10.66
CA SER A 803 21.21 -9.24 9.94
C SER A 803 19.87 -8.54 10.11
N HIS A 804 18.94 -8.69 9.18
CA HIS A 804 17.58 -8.15 9.30
C HIS A 804 16.61 -9.20 9.88
N PHE A 805 15.80 -8.82 10.87
CA PHE A 805 14.71 -9.67 11.38
C PHE A 805 13.46 -9.48 10.53
N ALA A 806 13.13 -10.48 9.70
CA ALA A 806 12.10 -10.33 8.66
C ALA A 806 10.66 -10.67 9.08
N ARG A 807 10.42 -11.12 10.34
CA ARG A 807 9.11 -11.62 10.81
C ARG A 807 8.46 -12.57 9.79
N ASP A 808 9.25 -13.49 9.24
CA ASP A 808 8.90 -14.31 8.06
C ASP A 808 7.72 -15.26 8.27
N VAL A 809 7.56 -15.78 9.48
CA VAL A 809 6.60 -16.84 9.81
C VAL A 809 5.64 -16.34 10.86
N VAL A 810 4.36 -16.46 10.59
CA VAL A 810 3.28 -16.10 11.52
C VAL A 810 2.31 -17.25 11.64
N PHE A 811 2.01 -17.66 12.87
CA PHE A 811 0.99 -18.68 13.16
C PHE A 811 -0.02 -18.12 14.14
N ASN A 812 -1.22 -17.81 13.65
CA ASN A 812 -2.30 -17.21 14.40
C ASN A 812 -3.43 -18.21 14.64
N ASP A 813 -3.52 -18.76 15.85
CA ASP A 813 -4.61 -19.64 16.22
C ASP A 813 -5.80 -18.84 16.78
N VAL A 814 -6.86 -18.74 15.99
CA VAL A 814 -8.11 -18.06 16.36
C VAL A 814 -9.26 -19.06 16.54
N SER A 815 -8.95 -20.35 16.64
CA SER A 815 -9.95 -21.42 16.63
C SER A 815 -10.95 -21.31 17.78
N VAL A 816 -10.46 -20.96 18.98
CA VAL A 816 -11.31 -20.70 20.16
C VAL A 816 -12.29 -19.55 19.93
N LEU A 817 -11.87 -18.50 19.20
CA LEU A 817 -12.74 -17.36 18.90
C LEU A 817 -13.81 -17.75 17.88
N THR A 818 -13.46 -18.55 16.88
CA THR A 818 -14.41 -19.04 15.88
C THR A 818 -15.43 -19.99 16.49
N ASP A 819 -15.03 -20.87 17.42
CA ASP A 819 -15.95 -21.75 18.12
C ASP A 819 -16.95 -20.96 18.99
N ALA A 820 -16.49 -19.87 19.62
CA ALA A 820 -17.35 -18.95 20.36
C ALA A 820 -18.35 -18.17 19.47
N ARG A 821 -18.10 -18.05 18.16
CA ARG A 821 -18.99 -17.36 17.21
C ARG A 821 -20.22 -18.20 16.80
N GLY A 822 -20.33 -19.45 17.25
CA GLY A 822 -21.42 -20.38 16.93
C GLY A 822 -21.15 -21.22 15.67
N PRO A 823 -22.02 -22.20 15.34
CA PRO A 823 -21.84 -23.02 14.16
C PRO A 823 -21.79 -22.15 12.90
N ALA A 824 -20.92 -22.52 11.98
CA ALA A 824 -20.86 -21.86 10.68
C ALA A 824 -22.15 -22.15 9.91
N THR A 825 -22.40 -21.36 8.86
CA THR A 825 -23.68 -21.33 8.15
C THR A 825 -24.15 -22.73 7.70
N GLY A 826 -25.43 -22.89 7.36
CA GLY A 826 -25.97 -24.16 6.89
C GLY A 826 -25.23 -24.78 5.69
N GLN A 827 -24.42 -23.98 4.96
CA GLN A 827 -23.54 -24.42 3.89
C GLN A 827 -22.17 -24.89 4.42
N ASP A 828 -21.54 -24.21 5.38
CA ASP A 828 -20.30 -24.69 6.03
C ASP A 828 -20.48 -26.06 6.71
N ALA A 829 -21.68 -26.32 7.26
CA ALA A 829 -22.02 -27.62 7.83
C ALA A 829 -22.35 -28.70 6.78
N ARG A 830 -22.67 -28.32 5.53
CA ARG A 830 -22.85 -29.22 4.38
C ARG A 830 -21.52 -29.49 3.70
N ASP A 831 -20.72 -28.46 3.42
CA ASP A 831 -19.36 -28.58 2.86
C ASP A 831 -18.43 -29.35 3.80
N ALA A 832 -18.57 -29.18 5.13
CA ALA A 832 -17.84 -29.95 6.13
C ALA A 832 -18.25 -31.43 6.23
N ARG A 833 -19.39 -31.85 5.67
CA ARG A 833 -19.80 -33.27 5.70
C ARG A 833 -19.15 -34.09 4.59
N ASP A 834 -18.72 -33.46 3.50
CA ASP A 834 -18.22 -34.15 2.30
C ASP A 834 -16.72 -33.91 2.00
N ALA A 835 -16.08 -32.91 2.63
CA ALA A 835 -14.65 -32.59 2.43
C ALA A 835 -13.70 -33.44 3.30
N GLU A 836 -13.30 -34.63 2.83
CA GLU A 836 -12.19 -35.38 3.45
C GLU A 836 -10.89 -34.56 3.45
N LEU A 837 -10.57 -33.89 2.34
CA LEU A 837 -9.57 -32.82 2.24
C LEU A 837 -9.91 -31.94 1.02
N ASP A 838 -10.10 -30.64 1.26
CA ASP A 838 -10.40 -29.64 0.24
C ASP A 838 -9.43 -28.46 0.33
N LEU A 839 -9.07 -27.91 -0.83
CA LEU A 839 -8.19 -26.76 -1.00
C LEU A 839 -8.85 -25.73 -1.90
N ASP A 840 -8.96 -24.50 -1.41
CA ASP A 840 -9.61 -23.40 -2.14
C ASP A 840 -8.73 -22.15 -2.15
N TRP A 841 -8.61 -21.53 -3.33
CA TRP A 841 -7.82 -20.32 -3.51
C TRP A 841 -8.70 -19.09 -3.40
N GLY A 842 -8.39 -18.25 -2.42
CA GLY A 842 -9.08 -17.02 -2.11
C GLY A 842 -8.35 -15.76 -2.58
N PRO A 843 -8.79 -14.58 -2.08
CA PRO A 843 -8.29 -13.30 -2.53
C PRO A 843 -6.82 -13.06 -2.18
N VAL A 844 -6.15 -12.28 -3.02
CA VAL A 844 -4.76 -11.83 -2.83
C VAL A 844 -4.70 -10.69 -1.81
N GLN A 845 -3.68 -10.72 -0.94
CA GLN A 845 -3.39 -9.68 0.05
C GLN A 845 -1.91 -9.30 -0.01
N VAL A 846 -1.60 -8.04 0.29
CA VAL A 846 -0.20 -7.59 0.45
C VAL A 846 0.17 -7.73 1.93
N LEU A 847 1.14 -8.60 2.23
CA LEU A 847 1.48 -8.97 3.59
C LEU A 847 2.97 -8.75 3.89
N PRO A 848 3.33 -8.22 5.07
CA PRO A 848 4.71 -7.97 5.48
C PRO A 848 5.35 -9.21 6.14
N THR A 849 5.10 -10.39 5.61
CA THR A 849 5.56 -11.69 6.13
C THR A 849 5.67 -12.67 4.96
N ARG A 850 6.47 -13.75 5.05
CA ARG A 850 6.62 -14.72 3.96
C ARG A 850 5.62 -15.86 4.01
N LEU A 851 5.22 -16.24 5.21
CA LEU A 851 4.28 -17.32 5.46
C LEU A 851 3.41 -16.99 6.66
N LEU A 852 2.11 -16.84 6.44
CA LEU A 852 1.10 -16.54 7.45
C LEU A 852 0.06 -17.66 7.47
N CYS A 853 -0.20 -18.23 8.64
CA CYS A 853 -1.26 -19.19 8.85
C CYS A 853 -2.26 -18.68 9.88
N PHE A 854 -3.55 -18.80 9.56
CA PHE A 854 -4.65 -18.69 10.50
C PHE A 854 -5.26 -20.08 10.72
N ALA A 855 -5.29 -20.55 11.97
CA ALA A 855 -6.11 -21.69 12.34
C ALA A 855 -7.49 -21.19 12.77
N TYR A 856 -8.49 -21.41 11.92
CA TYR A 856 -9.87 -20.97 12.18
C TYR A 856 -10.65 -22.01 12.98
N ARG A 857 -10.40 -23.31 12.79
CA ARG A 857 -11.03 -24.39 13.57
C ARG A 857 -10.12 -25.61 13.60
N THR A 858 -10.16 -26.36 14.71
CA THR A 858 -9.44 -27.62 14.86
C THR A 858 -10.36 -28.85 14.92
N ALA A 859 -11.65 -28.67 15.22
CA ALA A 859 -12.65 -29.73 15.28
C ALA A 859 -14.07 -29.18 15.01
N PRO A 860 -15.02 -30.00 14.49
CA PRO A 860 -14.83 -31.35 13.93
C PRO A 860 -14.12 -31.33 12.55
N LEU A 861 -13.85 -30.14 12.02
CA LEU A 861 -13.17 -29.88 10.75
C LEU A 861 -11.92 -29.02 11.01
N LEU A 862 -10.78 -29.43 10.45
CA LEU A 862 -9.57 -28.61 10.47
C LEU A 862 -9.71 -27.56 9.37
N HIS A 863 -9.77 -26.28 9.75
CA HIS A 863 -9.93 -25.16 8.83
C HIS A 863 -8.77 -24.20 8.99
N LEU A 864 -7.88 -24.15 8.00
CA LEU A 864 -6.71 -23.29 7.97
C LEU A 864 -6.79 -22.32 6.79
N GLY A 865 -6.38 -21.07 6.99
CA GLY A 865 -6.05 -20.15 5.91
C GLY A 865 -4.54 -19.91 5.89
N MET A 866 -3.90 -20.06 4.75
CA MET A 866 -2.47 -19.83 4.56
C MET A 866 -2.26 -18.77 3.49
N TRP A 867 -1.38 -17.81 3.76
CA TRP A 867 -0.82 -16.91 2.77
C TRP A 867 0.67 -17.19 2.70
N ALA A 868 1.15 -17.45 1.50
CA ALA A 868 2.55 -17.78 1.27
C ALA A 868 3.08 -16.95 0.11
N ASP A 869 4.31 -16.45 0.25
CA ASP A 869 5.01 -15.75 -0.81
C ASP A 869 5.16 -16.65 -2.05
N PRO A 870 4.56 -16.29 -3.21
CA PRO A 870 4.62 -17.12 -4.41
C PRO A 870 6.05 -17.36 -4.94
N ALA A 871 7.02 -16.50 -4.61
CA ALA A 871 8.41 -16.71 -4.98
C ALA A 871 9.05 -17.89 -4.22
N LEU A 872 8.59 -18.13 -2.98
CA LEU A 872 9.07 -19.19 -2.11
C LEU A 872 8.21 -20.43 -2.17
N PHE A 873 6.90 -20.23 -2.28
CA PHE A 873 5.88 -21.27 -2.36
C PHE A 873 5.08 -21.08 -3.65
N PRO A 874 5.62 -21.54 -4.81
CA PRO A 874 4.81 -21.72 -6.00
C PRO A 874 3.52 -22.49 -5.66
N ARG A 875 2.47 -22.29 -6.44
CA ARG A 875 1.13 -22.83 -6.17
C ARG A 875 1.16 -24.31 -5.73
N GLU A 876 1.89 -25.14 -6.46
CA GLU A 876 2.05 -26.57 -6.16
C GLU A 876 2.76 -26.83 -4.82
N GLU A 877 3.82 -26.06 -4.50
CA GLU A 877 4.52 -26.17 -3.21
C GLU A 877 3.63 -25.70 -2.04
N ALA A 878 2.79 -24.68 -2.24
CA ALA A 878 1.85 -24.21 -1.23
C ALA A 878 0.76 -25.26 -0.92
N GLU A 879 0.17 -25.86 -1.96
CA GLU A 879 -0.79 -26.95 -1.82
C GLU A 879 -0.15 -28.20 -1.19
N ALA A 880 1.07 -28.56 -1.63
CA ALA A 880 1.86 -29.64 -1.06
C ALA A 880 2.21 -29.40 0.42
N PHE A 881 2.44 -28.14 0.82
CA PHE A 881 2.74 -27.81 2.21
C PHE A 881 1.55 -28.10 3.15
N LEU A 882 0.34 -27.66 2.79
CA LEU A 882 -0.85 -27.89 3.62
C LEU A 882 -1.31 -29.36 3.61
N THR A 883 -1.21 -30.03 2.46
CA THR A 883 -1.50 -31.47 2.39
C THR A 883 -0.45 -32.29 3.15
N GLY A 884 0.82 -31.90 3.07
CA GLY A 884 1.91 -32.49 3.85
C GLY A 884 1.76 -32.30 5.35
N LEU A 885 1.21 -31.17 5.81
CA LEU A 885 0.84 -30.95 7.21
C LEU A 885 -0.22 -31.96 7.69
N VAL A 886 -1.25 -32.22 6.87
CA VAL A 886 -2.26 -33.23 7.18
C VAL A 886 -1.64 -34.63 7.23
N ALA A 887 -0.79 -34.98 6.25
CA ALA A 887 -0.10 -36.27 6.22
C ALA A 887 0.80 -36.48 7.45
N LEU A 888 1.50 -35.43 7.92
CA LEU A 888 2.27 -35.48 9.16
C LEU A 888 1.38 -35.80 10.37
N LEU A 889 0.23 -35.12 10.49
CA LEU A 889 -0.71 -35.37 11.59
C LEU A 889 -1.26 -36.80 11.55
N GLU A 890 -1.52 -37.34 10.36
CA GLU A 890 -2.01 -38.71 10.20
C GLU A 890 -0.97 -39.77 10.55
N ALA A 891 0.26 -39.61 10.09
CA ALA A 891 1.35 -40.49 10.48
C ALA A 891 1.57 -40.44 12.00
N ALA A 892 1.58 -39.23 12.57
CA ALA A 892 1.72 -39.00 14.01
C ALA A 892 0.53 -39.53 14.83
N ALA A 893 -0.64 -39.77 14.22
CA ALA A 893 -1.82 -40.24 14.93
C ALA A 893 -1.65 -41.67 15.47
N TYR A 894 -0.86 -42.50 14.78
CA TYR A 894 -0.69 -43.91 15.10
C TYR A 894 0.69 -44.24 15.66
N GLU A 895 1.73 -43.54 15.23
CA GLU A 895 3.10 -43.78 15.64
C GLU A 895 3.90 -42.47 15.80
N ASP A 896 5.07 -42.57 16.43
CA ASP A 896 5.99 -41.43 16.53
C ASP A 896 6.81 -41.32 15.23
N VAL A 897 6.74 -40.17 14.56
CA VAL A 897 7.31 -39.97 13.22
C VAL A 897 8.78 -39.59 13.33
N PRO A 898 9.74 -40.37 12.79
CA PRO A 898 11.15 -39.96 12.75
C PRO A 898 11.35 -38.69 11.93
N LEU A 899 12.09 -37.70 12.45
CA LEU A 899 12.27 -36.43 11.71
C LEU A 899 13.03 -36.64 10.38
N ALA A 900 13.86 -37.67 10.31
CA ALA A 900 14.58 -38.04 9.08
C ALA A 900 13.65 -38.51 7.93
N SER A 901 12.42 -38.94 8.23
CA SER A 901 11.45 -39.37 7.23
C SER A 901 10.46 -38.28 6.81
N LEU A 902 10.58 -37.04 7.31
CA LEU A 902 9.62 -35.96 7.05
C LEU A 902 9.35 -35.73 5.55
N THR A 903 10.39 -35.71 4.71
CA THR A 903 10.20 -35.57 3.26
C THR A 903 9.42 -36.74 2.66
N GLN A 904 9.65 -37.96 3.13
CA GLN A 904 8.96 -39.15 2.64
C GLN A 904 7.50 -39.18 3.10
N VAL A 905 7.22 -38.75 4.33
CA VAL A 905 5.88 -38.75 4.93
C VAL A 905 5.02 -37.62 4.38
N THR A 906 5.59 -36.42 4.24
CA THR A 906 4.83 -35.20 3.93
C THR A 906 4.91 -34.75 2.47
N GLY A 907 5.90 -35.24 1.72
CA GLY A 907 6.22 -34.73 0.39
C GLY A 907 6.92 -33.37 0.37
N VAL A 908 6.97 -32.66 1.50
CA VAL A 908 7.62 -31.35 1.63
C VAL A 908 9.13 -31.52 1.65
N ARG A 909 9.82 -30.79 0.77
CA ARG A 909 11.28 -30.84 0.62
C ARG A 909 11.92 -29.59 1.23
N PRO A 910 13.12 -29.69 1.81
CA PRO A 910 13.90 -28.51 2.17
C PRO A 910 14.24 -27.65 0.94
N ALA A 911 14.41 -26.35 1.15
CA ALA A 911 14.86 -25.42 0.11
C ALA A 911 16.18 -25.89 -0.55
N GLY A 912 16.23 -25.84 -1.88
CA GLY A 912 17.46 -26.08 -2.61
C GLY A 912 18.46 -24.95 -2.39
N ARG A 913 19.65 -25.28 -1.89
CA ARG A 913 20.79 -24.37 -1.75
C ARG A 913 22.01 -25.03 -2.38
N ASP A 914 22.48 -24.49 -3.48
CA ASP A 914 23.66 -24.96 -4.22
C ASP A 914 24.85 -24.00 -4.04
N GLY A 915 26.05 -24.44 -4.44
CA GLY A 915 27.24 -23.57 -4.45
C GLY A 915 27.75 -23.11 -3.08
N ASP A 916 27.75 -21.80 -2.85
CA ASP A 916 28.44 -21.11 -1.75
C ASP A 916 27.61 -20.95 -0.47
N TRP A 917 26.33 -21.33 -0.47
CA TRP A 917 25.47 -21.21 0.72
C TRP A 917 26.00 -22.01 1.91
N ARG A 918 26.05 -21.38 3.09
CA ARG A 918 26.51 -21.96 4.35
C ARG A 918 25.55 -21.60 5.47
N GLN A 919 25.52 -22.42 6.52
CA GLN A 919 24.86 -22.08 7.76
C GLN A 919 25.89 -21.49 8.73
N VAL A 920 25.75 -20.21 9.07
CA VAL A 920 26.64 -19.47 9.96
C VAL A 920 25.80 -18.84 11.05
N ASP A 921 26.14 -19.08 12.31
CA ASP A 921 25.38 -18.57 13.47
C ASP A 921 23.86 -18.88 13.41
N GLY A 922 23.50 -20.07 12.93
CA GLY A 922 22.09 -20.47 12.78
C GLY A 922 21.33 -19.77 11.64
N CYS A 923 22.01 -18.97 10.82
CA CYS A 923 21.45 -18.32 9.63
C CYS A 923 22.00 -18.95 8.36
N TRP A 924 21.14 -19.18 7.36
CA TRP A 924 21.60 -19.49 6.01
C TRP A 924 22.10 -18.21 5.35
N THR A 925 23.30 -18.25 4.79
CA THR A 925 23.91 -17.11 4.12
C THR A 925 24.75 -17.54 2.92
N SER A 926 24.86 -16.67 1.92
CA SER A 926 25.76 -16.81 0.78
C SER A 926 26.93 -15.84 0.96
N PRO A 927 28.15 -16.30 1.30
CA PRO A 927 29.34 -15.46 1.38
C PRO A 927 29.58 -14.67 0.10
N LEU A 928 29.28 -15.25 -1.07
CA LEU A 928 29.38 -14.55 -2.35
C LEU A 928 28.38 -13.40 -2.46
N ALA A 929 27.13 -13.62 -2.06
CA ALA A 929 26.12 -12.55 -2.03
C ALA A 929 26.49 -11.45 -1.03
N VAL A 930 27.04 -11.81 0.13
CA VAL A 930 27.55 -10.84 1.12
C VAL A 930 28.72 -10.04 0.54
N ALA A 931 29.67 -10.69 -0.14
CA ALA A 931 30.79 -10.02 -0.80
C ALA A 931 30.31 -9.04 -1.89
N GLY A 932 29.35 -9.46 -2.73
CA GLY A 932 28.75 -8.62 -3.76
C GLY A 932 27.98 -7.43 -3.18
N ALA A 933 27.19 -7.66 -2.13
CA ALA A 933 26.44 -6.60 -1.45
C ALA A 933 27.38 -5.59 -0.79
N LEU A 934 28.41 -6.05 -0.08
CA LEU A 934 29.39 -5.18 0.56
C LEU A 934 30.26 -4.44 -0.46
N SER A 935 30.68 -5.10 -1.54
CA SER A 935 31.39 -4.45 -2.64
C SER A 935 30.56 -3.33 -3.28
N GLY A 936 29.28 -3.60 -3.58
CA GLY A 936 28.35 -2.60 -4.10
C GLY A 936 28.14 -1.43 -3.15
N ALA A 937 27.95 -1.71 -1.85
CA ALA A 937 27.80 -0.69 -0.80
C ALA A 937 29.05 0.18 -0.64
N LEU A 938 30.23 -0.35 -0.98
CA LEU A 938 31.51 0.34 -0.92
C LEU A 938 31.97 0.87 -2.29
N GLY A 939 31.06 1.08 -3.25
CA GLY A 939 31.41 1.70 -4.54
C GLY A 939 32.24 0.80 -5.46
N GLY A 940 32.09 -0.52 -5.36
CA GLY A 940 32.75 -1.51 -6.21
C GLY A 940 34.15 -1.93 -5.76
N LEU A 941 34.55 -1.64 -4.51
CA LEU A 941 35.83 -2.11 -3.97
C LEU A 941 35.93 -3.65 -4.04
N PRO A 942 37.12 -4.22 -4.30
CA PRO A 942 37.30 -5.66 -4.25
C PRO A 942 37.05 -6.20 -2.84
N VAL A 943 36.06 -7.08 -2.73
CA VAL A 943 35.68 -7.73 -1.47
C VAL A 943 35.71 -9.25 -1.65
N HIS A 944 36.32 -9.92 -0.68
CA HIS A 944 36.20 -11.38 -0.51
C HIS A 944 35.60 -11.68 0.85
N VAL A 945 34.70 -12.65 0.92
CA VAL A 945 34.10 -13.10 2.18
C VAL A 945 34.34 -14.59 2.32
N GLY A 946 35.04 -14.96 3.38
CA GLY A 946 35.30 -16.36 3.73
C GLY A 946 34.72 -16.73 5.08
N THR A 947 34.67 -18.03 5.37
CA THR A 947 34.32 -18.54 6.70
C THR A 947 35.56 -18.72 7.58
N ALA A 948 35.35 -18.92 8.88
CA ALA A 948 36.42 -19.23 9.81
C ALA A 948 37.20 -20.51 9.46
N GLU A 949 36.54 -21.52 8.85
CA GLU A 949 37.18 -22.76 8.38
C GLU A 949 38.15 -22.50 7.22
N ASP A 950 37.79 -21.59 6.32
CA ASP A 950 38.63 -21.15 5.21
C ASP A 950 39.87 -20.36 5.69
N SER A 951 39.80 -19.79 6.90
CA SER A 951 40.81 -18.92 7.48
C SER A 951 41.78 -19.65 8.44
N ALA A 952 41.52 -20.92 8.75
CA ALA A 952 42.23 -21.69 9.79
C ALA A 952 43.65 -22.15 9.41
N HIS A 953 44.10 -21.92 8.18
CA HIS A 953 45.40 -22.40 7.66
C HIS A 953 46.48 -21.30 7.56
N ALA A 954 46.31 -20.16 8.25
CA ALA A 954 47.34 -19.11 8.30
C ALA A 954 48.47 -19.45 9.32
N PRO A 955 49.76 -19.17 9.04
CA PRO A 955 50.84 -19.44 9.98
C PRO A 955 50.89 -18.35 11.06
N GLY A 956 50.58 -18.71 12.30
CA GLY A 956 50.60 -17.83 13.47
C GLY A 956 49.27 -17.90 14.23
N GLY A 957 49.26 -18.64 15.34
CA GLY A 957 48.04 -19.08 16.00
C GLY A 957 47.32 -18.00 16.78
N ASP A 958 46.16 -17.60 16.27
CA ASP A 958 44.97 -17.27 17.04
C ASP A 958 43.75 -17.74 16.25
N ARG A 959 42.83 -18.49 16.89
CA ARG A 959 41.62 -18.99 16.21
C ARG A 959 40.76 -17.81 15.81
N ALA A 960 40.50 -17.66 14.50
CA ALA A 960 39.55 -16.66 13.99
C ALA A 960 38.18 -16.81 14.68
N PRO A 961 37.47 -15.71 14.96
CA PRO A 961 36.14 -15.77 15.56
C PRO A 961 35.17 -16.57 14.67
N ALA A 962 34.28 -17.34 15.28
CA ALA A 962 33.25 -18.07 14.56
C ALA A 962 32.36 -17.07 13.78
N GLY A 963 32.29 -17.19 12.46
CA GLY A 963 31.53 -16.27 11.61
C GLY A 963 32.14 -16.06 10.23
N LEU A 964 31.58 -15.11 9.49
CA LEU A 964 32.13 -14.63 8.21
C LEU A 964 33.26 -13.62 8.46
N THR A 965 34.30 -13.66 7.65
CA THR A 965 35.36 -12.64 7.59
C THR A 965 35.34 -11.98 6.23
N ALA A 966 35.16 -10.66 6.19
CA ALA A 966 35.30 -9.87 4.97
C ALA A 966 36.71 -9.31 4.85
N PHE A 967 37.31 -9.49 3.69
CA PHE A 967 38.56 -8.89 3.28
C PHE A 967 38.28 -7.83 2.22
N ILE A 968 38.74 -6.60 2.44
CA ILE A 968 38.41 -5.43 1.60
C ILE A 968 39.71 -4.77 1.16
N ALA A 969 39.93 -4.62 -0.15
CA ALA A 969 41.05 -3.83 -0.67
C ALA A 969 40.63 -2.38 -0.86
N SER A 970 41.13 -1.45 -0.03
CA SER A 970 40.71 -0.05 -0.07
C SER A 970 41.48 0.82 -1.06
N GLY A 971 42.58 0.33 -1.63
CA GLY A 971 43.43 1.11 -2.54
C GLY A 971 44.02 2.38 -1.90
N GLY A 972 44.07 2.43 -0.56
CA GLY A 972 44.52 3.61 0.20
C GLY A 972 43.40 4.60 0.56
N ALA A 973 42.15 4.36 0.17
CA ALA A 973 41.02 5.16 0.63
C ALA A 973 40.81 5.01 2.16
N PRO A 974 40.41 6.09 2.87
CA PRO A 974 40.07 6.00 4.28
C PRO A 974 38.80 5.18 4.45
N LEU A 975 38.94 3.97 4.99
CA LEU A 975 37.83 3.05 5.28
C LEU A 975 38.10 2.36 6.62
N THR A 976 37.10 2.36 7.50
CA THR A 976 37.15 1.62 8.76
C THR A 976 36.21 0.40 8.74
N PRO A 977 36.42 -0.58 9.62
CA PRO A 977 35.46 -1.66 9.83
C PRO A 977 34.04 -1.17 10.15
N ALA A 978 33.90 -0.04 10.83
CA ALA A 978 32.59 0.54 11.19
C ALA A 978 31.86 1.08 9.96
N ASP A 979 32.58 1.72 9.04
CA ASP A 979 32.02 2.20 7.77
C ASP A 979 31.55 1.02 6.92
N ALA A 980 32.38 -0.03 6.79
CA ALA A 980 32.05 -1.23 6.04
C ALA A 980 30.84 -1.99 6.63
N HIS A 981 30.75 -2.06 7.96
CA HIS A 981 29.61 -2.68 8.63
C HIS A 981 28.32 -1.88 8.45
N THR A 982 28.38 -0.55 8.64
CA THR A 982 27.23 0.34 8.47
C THR A 982 26.71 0.29 7.03
N ALA A 983 27.59 0.38 6.03
CA ALA A 983 27.22 0.32 4.62
C ALA A 983 26.53 -1.00 4.24
N LEU A 984 27.00 -2.13 4.78
CA LEU A 984 26.35 -3.42 4.56
C LEU A 984 25.01 -3.52 5.31
N MET A 985 24.90 -2.98 6.53
CA MET A 985 23.66 -2.97 7.28
C MET A 985 22.56 -2.14 6.61
N ASP A 986 22.91 -1.06 5.92
CA ASP A 986 21.97 -0.29 5.11
C ASP A 986 21.39 -1.12 3.95
N VAL A 987 22.22 -1.96 3.31
CA VAL A 987 21.77 -2.90 2.27
C VAL A 987 20.92 -4.05 2.86
N ILE A 988 21.33 -4.59 4.02
CA ILE A 988 20.63 -5.69 4.69
C ILE A 988 19.23 -5.24 5.15
N SER A 989 19.10 -4.00 5.63
CA SER A 989 17.83 -3.45 6.14
C SER A 989 16.86 -3.01 5.04
N GLY A 990 17.34 -2.88 3.79
CA GLY A 990 16.54 -2.49 2.64
C GLY A 990 16.02 -3.66 1.79
N PRO A 991 15.24 -3.35 0.73
CA PRO A 991 14.84 -4.35 -0.25
C PRO A 991 16.04 -4.94 -0.98
N GLY A 992 16.09 -6.26 -1.11
CA GLY A 992 17.25 -6.91 -1.73
C GLY A 992 17.24 -8.43 -1.62
N PRO A 993 18.35 -9.10 -1.97
CA PRO A 993 18.48 -10.55 -1.87
C PRO A 993 18.48 -10.99 -0.39
N SER A 994 17.77 -12.08 -0.10
CA SER A 994 17.77 -12.74 1.22
C SER A 994 19.10 -13.46 1.48
N GLY A 995 19.36 -13.84 2.74
CA GLY A 995 20.57 -14.60 3.11
C GLY A 995 21.84 -13.75 3.20
N LEU A 996 21.72 -12.45 3.45
CA LEU A 996 22.86 -11.59 3.76
C LEU A 996 23.11 -11.60 5.28
N LEU A 997 24.35 -11.89 5.66
CA LEU A 997 24.83 -11.85 7.04
C LEU A 997 26.11 -11.01 7.09
N ALA A 998 26.13 -10.00 7.95
CA ALA A 998 27.29 -9.12 8.08
C ALA A 998 28.46 -9.89 8.72
N PRO A 999 29.68 -9.73 8.18
CA PRO A 999 30.88 -10.32 8.74
C PRO A 999 31.06 -10.09 10.25
N ALA A 1000 31.55 -11.11 10.94
CA ALA A 1000 32.00 -11.01 12.33
C ALA A 1000 33.33 -10.25 12.43
N ARG A 1001 34.13 -10.27 11.35
CA ARG A 1001 35.42 -9.61 11.23
C ARG A 1001 35.55 -8.95 9.87
N TYR A 1002 36.06 -7.73 9.84
CA TYR A 1002 36.46 -6.99 8.65
C TYR A 1002 37.98 -6.80 8.69
N VAL A 1003 38.66 -7.14 7.60
CA VAL A 1003 40.10 -6.99 7.40
C VAL A 1003 40.30 -6.10 6.18
N ILE A 1004 40.81 -4.90 6.40
CA ILE A 1004 41.03 -3.90 5.35
C ILE A 1004 42.51 -3.95 4.97
N VAL A 1005 42.78 -4.17 3.69
CA VAL A 1005 44.13 -4.25 3.13
C VAL A 1005 44.31 -3.18 2.05
N HIS A 1006 45.56 -2.89 1.70
CA HIS A 1006 45.83 -1.90 0.66
C HIS A 1006 45.43 -2.40 -0.74
N ASP A 1007 45.95 -3.56 -1.17
CA ASP A 1007 45.74 -4.13 -2.50
C ASP A 1007 45.13 -5.54 -2.42
N PRO A 1008 44.33 -5.97 -3.42
CA PRO A 1008 43.83 -7.34 -3.47
C PRO A 1008 44.95 -8.33 -3.84
N PRO A 1009 44.92 -9.57 -3.35
CA PRO A 1009 45.90 -10.59 -3.72
C PRO A 1009 45.69 -11.08 -5.15
N ALA A 1010 46.73 -11.69 -5.75
CA ALA A 1010 46.65 -12.31 -7.08
C ALA A 1010 45.60 -13.45 -7.18
N ALA A 1011 45.29 -14.09 -6.04
CA ALA A 1011 44.23 -15.09 -5.91
C ALA A 1011 43.10 -14.55 -5.02
N PRO A 1012 42.18 -13.74 -5.55
CA PRO A 1012 41.18 -13.03 -4.74
C PRO A 1012 40.12 -13.93 -4.10
N GLY A 1013 39.98 -15.19 -4.54
CA GLY A 1013 39.08 -16.17 -3.90
C GLY A 1013 39.68 -16.95 -2.73
N ASP A 1014 40.97 -16.75 -2.40
CA ASP A 1014 41.70 -17.50 -1.37
C ASP A 1014 41.89 -16.66 -0.10
N SER A 1015 41.14 -16.95 0.98
CA SER A 1015 41.20 -16.19 2.25
C SER A 1015 42.62 -16.06 2.82
N PRO A 1016 43.44 -17.14 2.87
CA PRO A 1016 44.87 -17.04 3.21
C PRO A 1016 45.69 -16.06 2.37
N ALA A 1017 45.36 -15.84 1.09
CA ALA A 1017 46.09 -14.89 0.25
C ALA A 1017 45.85 -13.44 0.66
N TRP A 1018 44.65 -13.12 1.15
CA TRP A 1018 44.31 -11.81 1.70
C TRP A 1018 45.04 -11.52 3.01
N LEU A 1019 45.17 -12.52 3.90
CA LEU A 1019 45.90 -12.39 5.16
C LEU A 1019 47.41 -12.13 4.97
N ARG A 1020 47.97 -12.44 3.80
CA ARG A 1020 49.36 -12.12 3.44
C ARG A 1020 49.56 -10.68 2.95
N GLN A 1021 48.48 -9.95 2.66
CA GLN A 1021 48.54 -8.54 2.26
C GLN A 1021 48.80 -7.64 3.47
N ARG A 1022 49.23 -6.40 3.21
CA ARG A 1022 49.40 -5.40 4.27
C ARG A 1022 48.03 -5.00 4.83
N ILE A 1023 47.73 -5.46 6.05
CA ILE A 1023 46.54 -5.07 6.81
C ILE A 1023 46.70 -3.61 7.25
N LEU A 1024 45.74 -2.78 6.86
CA LEU A 1024 45.64 -1.37 7.25
C LEU A 1024 44.83 -1.23 8.55
N MET A 1025 43.71 -1.95 8.65
CA MET A 1025 42.83 -1.93 9.81
C MET A 1025 42.03 -3.24 9.88
N GLU A 1026 41.69 -3.68 11.08
CA GLU A 1026 40.76 -4.79 11.29
C GLU A 1026 39.89 -4.57 12.52
N GLY A 1027 38.70 -5.17 12.51
CA GLY A 1027 37.76 -5.05 13.62
C GLY A 1027 36.41 -5.69 13.33
N ASN A 1028 35.50 -5.66 14.30
CA ASN A 1028 34.15 -6.21 14.15
C ASN A 1028 33.15 -5.23 13.50
N GLY A 1029 33.52 -3.95 13.37
CA GLY A 1029 32.70 -2.88 12.79
C GLY A 1029 31.47 -2.47 13.59
N ARG A 1030 31.25 -3.03 14.79
CA ARG A 1030 30.00 -2.88 15.56
C ARG A 1030 30.02 -1.75 16.59
N HIS A 1031 31.09 -0.94 16.61
CA HIS A 1031 31.17 0.24 17.47
C HIS A 1031 30.64 1.48 16.72
N ARG A 1032 29.55 2.08 17.21
CA ARG A 1032 29.11 3.41 16.76
C ARG A 1032 30.16 4.45 17.18
N PRO A 1033 30.64 5.33 16.30
CA PRO A 1033 31.40 6.49 16.74
C PRO A 1033 30.50 7.36 17.63
N THR A 1034 30.90 7.57 18.87
CA THR A 1034 30.28 8.58 19.74
C THR A 1034 30.59 9.96 19.17
N ARG A 1035 29.61 10.86 19.23
CA ARG A 1035 29.60 12.19 18.59
C ARG A 1035 30.69 13.16 19.06
N ASP A 1036 31.63 12.71 19.89
CA ASP A 1036 32.71 13.50 20.50
C ASP A 1036 34.10 13.30 19.85
N ASP A 1037 34.23 12.44 18.82
CA ASP A 1037 35.52 12.17 18.14
C ASP A 1037 35.65 12.79 16.73
N HIS A 1038 34.87 13.83 16.41
CA HIS A 1038 35.05 14.63 15.17
C HIS A 1038 35.19 16.12 15.43
#